data_AF-A0A133URW5-F1
#
_entry.id   AF-A0A133URW5-F1
#
_cell.length_a   1.000
_cell.length_b   1.000
_cell.length_c   1.000
_cell.angle_alpha   90.00
_cell.angle_beta   90.00
_cell.angle_gamma   90.00
#
_symmetry.space_group_name_H-M   'P 1'
#
loop_
_entity.id
_entity.type
_entity.pdbx_description
1 polymer ?
#
loop_
_entity_poly.entity_id
_entity_poly.type
_entity_poly.pdbx_seq_one_letter_code
_entity_poly.pdbx_strand_id
1 'polypeptide(L)'
;MVNWKEIDKKWQRAWIENGVFEADPEDKPKFFLTVAYPYVSGPMHVGHARTYTVPDTIARYKRMQGYNTLFPMAFHYTGTPLVGAASRVQNRDEDFLETLTGLYGVEEEDVPKFEDPEYFGDYFAKKSRLSYKKGMKMLGYSIDWRREFRTINENYKKFITWQYHKLMDMGMVSQGEHPVKWCPNDENPVTDHDLLEGEGVKIVEYSLLKYRVDDYVLPAATLRPETVFGVTNIWLNPDADYVVAEVNSEKWVVSEKGLEKLKNQNFDIGEVSDLDEQLIGKKAQAPLIDREVPVLPADFVDPSNATGVVYSVPSHAPYDYIALVDLQNNPKPLEKFGIDPEEVKKLEPISLISVSDYGDSPAIDVVKREGITNQNDPKLEEVTEEIYQKEFSSGVMKDWLPEYSGLKVSEAKEEVDQDLKIRGEGSEMYEFSEKPVICRCGTECLVKIVEDQWFLNYSNSDWKEKAKRCLNDMDLIPSETRSQFEYTIDWLEEWPCTRKVGMGTPAPWDPSWVIESLSDSTIYMIYYTIAHILEDIKSEKPSDEVFDYVLLGLGDPDALSKDSGIPKEKLEEMRKQVEYWYPLNYRLSANELIPNHLTFHIFHHVALFNPDKWPKGITSFGMALLEGKKMSSSKGNIIPINEATEKYGADAVRLYLTSGVEPWQDFNWQIPEAKAMIKHLERFFENAKDMIELPEVEKPELGAPERWLLNQLQKRIRKTTEGLENFETRKASQNAFFLLMQDLKWYMSRSEEGEARNWTLRKLFGVWVRLLTPFTPHICEEIWSRMGREGFVSRADWPEVEEDFIDEIAEFSEAYLEDVKDDIGKILDVTDLENPERICLYTAPEWKREAQQLALEQVQEKKIEIGELINEAKDQLTDVSPGELADFYKRTVKQVRKMPEDRVSVLSERDIDEFEILKDAADFLKERSNAENIEIWKSDDPERYDPEKRADRALPFKPAIHVE
;
A
#
# COMPACT_ATOMS: atom_id res chain seq x y z
N MET A 1 7.14 38.65 -4.69
CA MET A 1 7.23 37.30 -4.11
C MET A 1 5.84 36.94 -3.62
N VAL A 2 5.29 35.81 -4.09
CA VAL A 2 3.91 35.40 -3.78
C VAL A 2 3.80 35.03 -2.30
N ASN A 3 2.82 35.59 -1.59
CA ASN A 3 2.57 35.23 -0.20
C ASN A 3 1.64 34.02 -0.12
N TRP A 4 2.19 32.82 -0.29
CA TRP A 4 1.43 31.57 -0.29
C TRP A 4 0.52 31.42 0.94
N LYS A 5 1.02 31.78 2.13
CA LYS A 5 0.25 31.69 3.38
C LYS A 5 -1.01 32.54 3.38
N GLU A 6 -0.98 33.68 2.71
CA GLU A 6 -2.12 34.59 2.64
C GLU A 6 -3.18 34.06 1.67
N ILE A 7 -2.75 33.54 0.51
CA ILE A 7 -3.62 32.89 -0.47
C ILE A 7 -4.29 31.66 0.15
N ASP A 8 -3.49 30.79 0.79
CA ASP A 8 -3.96 29.58 1.47
C ASP A 8 -5.07 29.92 2.48
N LYS A 9 -4.80 30.86 3.40
CA LYS A 9 -5.76 31.28 4.44
C LYS A 9 -7.01 31.94 3.85
N LYS A 10 -6.86 32.77 2.81
CA LYS A 10 -7.98 33.45 2.14
C LYS A 10 -8.99 32.43 1.62
N TRP A 11 -8.52 31.44 0.86
CA TRP A 11 -9.41 30.47 0.21
C TRP A 11 -9.93 29.40 1.17
N GLN A 12 -9.12 28.95 2.13
CA GLN A 12 -9.60 28.07 3.20
C GLN A 12 -10.75 28.70 3.98
N ARG A 13 -10.63 29.97 4.33
CA ARG A 13 -11.70 30.73 4.99
C ARG A 13 -12.92 30.87 4.09
N ALA A 14 -12.73 31.25 2.82
CA ALA A 14 -13.83 31.43 1.88
C ALA A 14 -14.63 30.13 1.65
N TRP A 15 -13.95 28.97 1.53
CA TRP A 15 -14.62 27.69 1.39
C TRP A 15 -15.46 27.31 2.62
N ILE A 16 -14.92 27.56 3.83
CA ILE A 16 -15.63 27.26 5.08
C ILE A 16 -16.84 28.19 5.26
N GLU A 17 -16.68 29.50 5.08
CA GLU A 17 -17.76 30.48 5.27
C GLU A 17 -18.94 30.27 4.31
N ASN A 18 -18.68 29.66 3.14
CA ASN A 18 -19.69 29.41 2.11
C ASN A 18 -20.14 27.94 2.02
N GLY A 19 -19.72 27.08 2.96
CA GLY A 19 -20.10 25.66 2.97
C GLY A 19 -19.77 24.96 1.64
N VAL A 20 -18.63 25.28 1.01
CA VAL A 20 -18.35 24.87 -0.38
C VAL A 20 -18.35 23.36 -0.56
N PHE A 21 -17.93 22.63 0.47
CA PHE A 21 -17.78 21.18 0.51
C PHE A 21 -18.81 20.46 1.38
N GLU A 22 -19.80 21.19 1.90
CA GLU A 22 -20.93 20.62 2.61
C GLU A 22 -21.90 20.01 1.59
N ALA A 23 -22.17 18.71 1.71
CA ALA A 23 -22.97 17.97 0.74
C ALA A 23 -24.21 17.34 1.38
N ASP A 24 -25.35 17.58 0.77
CA ASP A 24 -26.65 17.03 1.14
C ASP A 24 -27.33 16.37 -0.07
N PRO A 25 -28.29 15.45 0.10
CA PRO A 25 -28.97 14.78 -1.01
C PRO A 25 -29.61 15.76 -2.00
N GLU A 26 -29.18 15.69 -3.26
CA GLU A 26 -29.63 16.54 -4.39
C GLU A 26 -30.08 15.66 -5.57
N ASP A 27 -30.74 16.24 -6.57
CA ASP A 27 -31.06 15.56 -7.84
C ASP A 27 -29.83 15.53 -8.76
N LYS A 28 -28.76 14.86 -8.32
CA LYS A 28 -27.48 14.71 -9.01
C LYS A 28 -26.90 13.31 -8.80
N PRO A 29 -26.07 12.80 -9.71
CA PRO A 29 -25.33 11.57 -9.44
C PRO A 29 -24.41 11.78 -8.23
N LYS A 30 -24.44 10.85 -7.28
CA LYS A 30 -23.66 10.92 -6.05
C LYS A 30 -22.27 10.29 -6.22
N PHE A 31 -21.27 10.83 -5.53
CA PHE A 31 -19.96 10.20 -5.36
C PHE A 31 -19.56 10.23 -3.88
N PHE A 32 -19.62 9.08 -3.23
CA PHE A 32 -19.27 8.92 -1.82
C PHE A 32 -17.97 8.13 -1.69
N LEU A 33 -16.92 8.77 -1.19
CA LEU A 33 -15.64 8.14 -0.93
C LEU A 33 -15.20 8.36 0.52
N THR A 34 -14.43 7.42 1.06
CA THR A 34 -13.86 7.54 2.40
C THR A 34 -12.44 7.04 2.43
N VAL A 35 -11.71 7.43 3.46
CA VAL A 35 -10.37 6.94 3.76
C VAL A 35 -10.27 6.50 5.22
N ALA A 36 -9.40 5.53 5.52
CA ALA A 36 -8.70 5.40 6.80
C ALA A 36 -8.88 6.55 7.79
N TYR A 37 -9.80 6.54 8.75
CA TYR A 37 -9.71 7.54 9.83
C TYR A 37 -8.42 7.32 10.65
N PRO A 38 -7.72 8.38 11.08
CA PRO A 38 -6.44 8.20 11.78
C PRO A 38 -6.64 7.84 13.25
N TYR A 39 -5.71 7.05 13.78
CA TYR A 39 -5.42 7.04 15.21
C TYR A 39 -4.72 8.33 15.61
N VAL A 40 -5.17 8.94 16.70
CA VAL A 40 -4.71 10.26 17.15
C VAL A 40 -3.74 10.18 18.34
N SER A 41 -2.79 9.25 18.28
CA SER A 41 -1.72 9.06 19.28
C SER A 41 -0.49 9.95 19.07
N GLY A 42 -0.53 10.85 18.09
CA GLY A 42 0.56 11.77 17.77
C GLY A 42 0.18 12.75 16.64
N PRO A 43 1.10 13.64 16.24
CA PRO A 43 0.85 14.64 15.21
C PRO A 43 0.71 14.03 13.81
N MET A 44 -0.01 14.73 12.93
CA MET A 44 -0.08 14.37 11.52
C MET A 44 1.25 14.70 10.82
N HIS A 45 1.78 13.78 10.02
CA HIS A 45 3.03 13.93 9.30
C HIS A 45 2.88 13.68 7.80
N VAL A 46 3.94 13.90 7.01
CA VAL A 46 3.91 13.76 5.54
C VAL A 46 3.44 12.39 5.06
N GLY A 47 3.78 11.30 5.76
CA GLY A 47 3.25 9.96 5.46
C GLY A 47 1.72 9.88 5.51
N HIS A 48 1.11 10.41 6.57
CA HIS A 48 -0.34 10.54 6.68
C HIS A 48 -0.90 11.44 5.57
N ALA A 49 -0.26 12.57 5.29
CA ALA A 49 -0.74 13.56 4.33
C ALA A 49 -0.96 12.98 2.93
N ARG A 50 -0.13 12.03 2.49
CA ARG A 50 -0.35 11.36 1.20
C ARG A 50 -1.68 10.60 1.16
N THR A 51 -1.94 9.77 2.17
CA THR A 51 -3.15 8.97 2.34
C THR A 51 -4.43 9.83 2.24
N TYR A 52 -4.39 11.08 2.72
CA TYR A 52 -5.54 11.99 2.71
C TYR A 52 -5.58 12.94 1.51
N THR A 53 -4.44 13.24 0.86
CA THR A 53 -4.41 14.14 -0.31
C THR A 53 -4.99 13.46 -1.55
N VAL A 54 -4.69 12.17 -1.76
CA VAL A 54 -5.22 11.42 -2.91
C VAL A 54 -6.76 11.40 -2.95
N PRO A 55 -7.49 10.98 -1.89
CA PRO A 55 -8.95 11.02 -1.91
C PRO A 55 -9.49 12.45 -2.08
N ASP A 56 -8.83 13.47 -1.51
CA ASP A 56 -9.25 14.86 -1.74
C ASP A 56 -9.14 15.28 -3.21
N THR A 57 -8.04 14.91 -3.88
CA THR A 57 -7.85 15.16 -5.33
C THR A 57 -8.99 14.53 -6.14
N ILE A 58 -9.32 13.26 -5.86
CA ILE A 58 -10.42 12.57 -6.54
C ILE A 58 -11.78 13.20 -6.20
N ALA A 59 -12.01 13.59 -4.95
CA ALA A 59 -13.25 14.22 -4.52
C ALA A 59 -13.49 15.56 -5.25
N ARG A 60 -12.44 16.36 -5.41
CA ARG A 60 -12.46 17.62 -6.16
C ARG A 60 -12.74 17.38 -7.64
N TYR A 61 -12.03 16.44 -8.24
CA TYR A 61 -12.25 16.03 -9.63
C TYR A 61 -13.70 15.60 -9.89
N LYS A 62 -14.24 14.67 -9.08
CA LYS A 62 -15.62 14.18 -9.23
C LYS A 62 -16.65 15.29 -9.01
N ARG A 63 -16.40 16.21 -8.08
CA ARG A 63 -17.26 17.39 -7.90
C ARG A 63 -17.31 18.26 -9.16
N MET A 64 -16.17 18.49 -9.81
CA MET A 64 -16.09 19.25 -11.06
C MET A 64 -16.71 18.49 -12.23
N GLN A 65 -16.77 17.16 -12.20
CA GLN A 65 -17.52 16.34 -13.16
C GLN A 65 -19.04 16.37 -12.96
N GLY A 66 -19.55 17.23 -12.07
CA GLY A 66 -20.99 17.38 -11.81
C GLY A 66 -21.56 16.38 -10.79
N TYR A 67 -20.74 15.54 -10.16
CA TYR A 67 -21.20 14.68 -9.07
C TYR A 67 -21.45 15.50 -7.80
N ASN A 68 -22.50 15.14 -7.08
CA ASN A 68 -22.65 15.54 -5.70
C ASN A 68 -21.71 14.67 -4.84
N THR A 69 -20.60 15.25 -4.38
CA THR A 69 -19.50 14.50 -3.78
C THR A 69 -19.45 14.65 -2.27
N LEU A 70 -19.51 13.52 -1.55
CA LEU A 70 -19.31 13.44 -0.11
C LEU A 70 -17.92 12.86 0.22
N PHE A 71 -17.11 13.66 0.91
CA PHE A 71 -15.85 13.25 1.50
C PHE A 71 -15.83 13.65 2.99
N PRO A 72 -16.11 12.73 3.92
CA PRO A 72 -16.13 13.03 5.36
C PRO A 72 -14.85 12.58 6.06
N MET A 73 -14.68 12.99 7.32
CA MET A 73 -13.57 12.57 8.18
C MET A 73 -13.99 12.48 9.65
N ALA A 74 -13.43 11.52 10.37
CA ALA A 74 -13.58 11.30 11.81
C ALA A 74 -12.24 10.89 12.41
N PHE A 75 -12.21 10.63 13.71
CA PHE A 75 -10.99 10.27 14.44
C PHE A 75 -11.17 8.99 15.25
N HIS A 76 -10.19 8.10 15.16
CA HIS A 76 -10.23 6.79 15.81
C HIS A 76 -9.60 6.86 17.21
N TYR A 77 -10.41 6.55 18.22
CA TYR A 77 -10.01 6.57 19.64
C TYR A 77 -10.08 5.17 20.28
N THR A 78 -10.74 4.22 19.64
CA THR A 78 -10.95 2.86 20.16
C THR A 78 -9.62 2.10 20.24
N GLY A 79 -9.47 1.25 21.25
CA GLY A 79 -8.30 0.39 21.45
C GLY A 79 -7.36 0.87 22.55
N THR A 80 -6.19 0.24 22.59
CA THR A 80 -5.13 0.46 23.60
C THR A 80 -4.11 1.57 23.27
N PRO A 81 -3.87 2.03 22.02
CA PRO A 81 -2.78 2.99 21.76
C PRO A 81 -2.81 4.28 22.59
N LEU A 82 -4.00 4.89 22.78
CA LEU A 82 -4.14 6.09 23.61
C LEU A 82 -3.94 5.79 25.10
N VAL A 83 -4.44 4.64 25.58
CA VAL A 83 -4.27 4.19 26.97
C VAL A 83 -2.80 3.90 27.27
N GLY A 84 -2.12 3.19 26.37
CA GLY A 84 -0.68 2.92 26.46
C GLY A 84 0.15 4.21 26.43
N ALA A 85 -0.17 5.15 25.54
CA ALA A 85 0.49 6.44 25.50
C ALA A 85 0.30 7.24 26.80
N ALA A 86 -0.91 7.29 27.35
CA ALA A 86 -1.19 7.95 28.62
C ALA A 86 -0.46 7.27 29.80
N SER A 87 -0.42 5.94 29.82
CA SER A 87 0.32 5.16 30.84
C SER A 87 1.82 5.48 30.84
N ARG A 88 2.44 5.66 29.66
CA ARG A 88 3.85 6.08 29.56
C ARG A 88 4.09 7.46 30.19
N VAL A 89 3.14 8.39 30.07
CA VAL A 89 3.23 9.70 30.75
C VAL A 89 3.11 9.54 32.26
N GLN A 90 2.16 8.73 32.74
CA GLN A 90 1.97 8.44 34.16
C GLN A 90 3.21 7.81 34.79
N ASN A 91 3.84 6.88 34.07
CA ASN A 91 5.07 6.19 34.48
C ASN A 91 6.34 7.03 34.35
N ARG A 92 6.24 8.27 33.83
CA ARG A 92 7.37 9.19 33.61
C ARG A 92 8.47 8.59 32.72
N ASP A 93 8.08 7.90 31.65
CA ASP A 93 8.99 7.40 30.63
C ASP A 93 9.77 8.56 29.99
N GLU A 94 11.07 8.69 30.29
CA GLU A 94 11.92 9.83 29.91
C GLU A 94 11.98 10.02 28.38
N ASP A 95 12.18 8.95 27.63
CA ASP A 95 12.27 8.98 26.16
C ASP A 95 10.94 9.43 25.53
N PHE A 96 9.82 8.98 26.10
CA PHE A 96 8.50 9.39 25.62
C PHE A 96 8.19 10.85 25.94
N LEU A 97 8.56 11.31 27.13
CA LEU A 97 8.39 12.70 27.54
C LEU A 97 9.22 13.64 26.66
N GLU A 98 10.46 13.29 26.33
CA GLU A 98 11.29 14.03 25.37
C GLU A 98 10.65 14.07 23.97
N THR A 99 10.07 12.94 23.54
CA THR A 99 9.34 12.89 22.26
C THR A 99 8.10 13.81 22.27
N LEU A 100 7.33 13.82 23.37
CA LEU A 100 6.14 14.65 23.50
C LEU A 100 6.47 16.15 23.43
N THR A 101 7.47 16.59 24.20
CA THR A 101 7.81 18.01 24.29
C THR A 101 8.64 18.48 23.09
N GLY A 102 9.60 17.67 22.65
CA GLY A 102 10.49 18.00 21.54
C GLY A 102 9.85 17.81 20.16
N LEU A 103 9.45 16.59 19.84
CA LEU A 103 8.99 16.23 18.48
C LEU A 103 7.50 16.54 18.26
N TYR A 104 6.66 16.30 19.26
CA TYR A 104 5.21 16.50 19.14
C TYR A 104 4.77 17.92 19.52
N GLY A 105 5.70 18.75 20.00
CA GLY A 105 5.47 20.16 20.29
C GLY A 105 4.44 20.38 21.40
N VAL A 106 4.42 19.50 22.40
CA VAL A 106 3.63 19.65 23.62
C VAL A 106 4.37 20.56 24.59
N GLU A 107 3.71 21.59 25.10
CA GLU A 107 4.31 22.47 26.13
C GLU A 107 4.49 21.69 27.45
N GLU A 108 5.62 21.90 28.15
CA GLU A 108 5.93 21.17 29.40
C GLU A 108 4.81 21.28 30.45
N GLU A 109 4.16 22.44 30.53
CA GLU A 109 3.04 22.70 31.43
C GLU A 109 1.76 21.91 31.11
N ASP A 110 1.61 21.45 29.86
CA ASP A 110 0.47 20.63 29.43
C ASP A 110 0.71 19.13 29.61
N VAL A 111 1.96 18.68 29.78
CA VAL A 111 2.33 17.24 29.90
C VAL A 111 1.47 16.48 30.91
N PRO A 112 1.18 16.97 32.14
CA PRO A 112 0.35 16.23 33.09
C PRO A 112 -1.06 15.92 32.60
N LYS A 113 -1.60 16.71 31.65
CA LYS A 113 -2.94 16.47 31.08
C LYS A 113 -2.96 15.24 30.16
N PHE A 114 -1.81 14.80 29.65
CA PHE A 114 -1.69 13.63 28.78
C PHE A 114 -1.74 12.30 29.56
N GLU A 115 -1.86 12.36 30.89
CA GLU A 115 -2.22 11.20 31.72
C GLU A 115 -3.68 10.75 31.48
N ASP A 116 -4.52 11.59 30.87
CA ASP A 116 -5.88 11.26 30.40
C ASP A 116 -5.87 10.88 28.90
N PRO A 117 -6.21 9.62 28.54
CA PRO A 117 -6.29 9.15 27.16
C PRO A 117 -7.24 9.96 26.27
N GLU A 118 -8.38 10.43 26.80
CA GLU A 118 -9.32 11.22 26.01
C GLU A 118 -8.74 12.60 25.69
N TYR A 119 -8.13 13.26 26.68
CA TYR A 119 -7.42 14.51 26.45
C TYR A 119 -6.29 14.34 25.43
N PHE A 120 -5.51 13.25 25.54
CA PHE A 120 -4.43 12.92 24.61
C PHE A 120 -4.94 12.87 23.16
N GLY A 121 -5.98 12.07 22.91
CA GLY A 121 -6.58 11.95 21.59
C GLY A 121 -7.16 13.28 21.10
N ASP A 122 -7.89 14.01 21.95
CA ASP A 122 -8.43 15.33 21.63
C ASP A 122 -7.35 16.36 21.27
N TYR A 123 -6.19 16.28 21.90
CA TYR A 123 -5.08 17.16 21.64
C TYR A 123 -4.58 17.00 20.20
N PHE A 124 -4.29 15.77 19.78
CA PHE A 124 -3.78 15.49 18.44
C PHE A 124 -4.87 15.40 17.35
N ALA A 125 -6.12 15.14 17.71
CA ALA A 125 -7.25 15.23 16.77
C ALA A 125 -7.50 16.69 16.34
N LYS A 126 -7.58 17.62 17.31
CA LYS A 126 -8.10 18.99 17.04
C LYS A 126 -7.44 20.16 17.79
N LYS A 127 -6.89 19.98 19.00
CA LYS A 127 -6.46 21.14 19.84
C LYS A 127 -5.06 21.64 19.49
N SER A 128 -4.10 20.74 19.28
CA SER A 128 -2.70 21.03 18.98
C SER A 128 -2.51 21.87 17.72
N ARG A 129 -1.42 22.65 17.63
CA ARG A 129 -0.98 23.26 16.37
C ARG A 129 -0.61 22.21 15.31
N LEU A 130 -0.20 21.01 15.72
CA LEU A 130 0.18 19.88 14.89
C LEU A 130 -0.93 18.82 14.74
N SER A 131 -2.17 19.18 15.10
CA SER A 131 -3.29 18.25 15.06
C SER A 131 -3.70 17.89 13.63
N TYR A 132 -4.27 16.69 13.47
CA TYR A 132 -4.79 16.20 12.19
C TYR A 132 -5.81 17.17 11.57
N LYS A 133 -6.83 17.60 12.33
CA LYS A 133 -7.85 18.52 11.81
C LYS A 133 -7.25 19.83 11.30
N LYS A 134 -6.28 20.40 12.01
CA LYS A 134 -5.60 21.62 11.55
C LYS A 134 -4.74 21.35 10.32
N GLY A 135 -3.99 20.23 10.29
CA GLY A 135 -3.18 19.85 9.14
C GLY A 135 -4.02 19.67 7.87
N MET A 136 -5.13 18.93 7.97
CA MET A 136 -6.09 18.73 6.88
C MET A 136 -6.73 20.04 6.40
N LYS A 137 -7.09 20.95 7.33
CA LYS A 137 -7.60 22.28 6.98
C LYS A 137 -6.54 23.16 6.31
N MET A 138 -5.30 23.11 6.78
CA MET A 138 -4.17 23.85 6.19
C MET A 138 -3.81 23.36 4.78
N LEU A 139 -4.03 22.07 4.49
CA LEU A 139 -3.93 21.51 3.14
C LEU A 139 -5.18 21.77 2.29
N GLY A 140 -6.21 22.39 2.86
CA GLY A 140 -7.45 22.72 2.17
C GLY A 140 -8.23 21.49 1.70
N TYR A 141 -8.27 20.39 2.47
CA TYR A 141 -9.08 19.24 2.06
C TYR A 141 -10.58 19.59 2.01
N SER A 142 -11.24 19.08 0.98
CA SER A 142 -12.67 19.27 0.66
C SER A 142 -13.58 18.37 1.50
N ILE A 143 -13.32 18.36 2.81
CA ILE A 143 -14.01 17.54 3.80
C ILE A 143 -15.29 18.23 4.28
N ASP A 144 -16.40 17.47 4.35
CA ASP A 144 -17.61 17.88 5.06
C ASP A 144 -17.44 17.67 6.57
N TRP A 145 -16.95 18.71 7.26
CA TRP A 145 -16.64 18.67 8.68
C TRP A 145 -17.88 18.59 9.59
N ARG A 146 -19.10 18.76 9.07
CA ARG A 146 -20.34 18.59 9.86
C ARG A 146 -20.51 17.13 10.31
N ARG A 147 -19.93 16.20 9.56
CA ARG A 147 -20.04 14.74 9.75
C ARG A 147 -18.90 14.16 10.60
N GLU A 148 -18.13 15.00 11.26
CA GLU A 148 -17.05 14.61 12.16
C GLU A 148 -17.57 13.94 13.44
N PHE A 149 -16.91 12.87 13.88
CA PHE A 149 -17.16 12.26 15.17
C PHE A 149 -15.87 11.62 15.73
N ARG A 150 -15.94 11.18 16.98
CA ARG A 150 -14.92 10.31 17.62
C ARG A 150 -15.55 8.96 17.88
N THR A 151 -14.80 7.87 17.78
CA THR A 151 -15.36 6.52 18.02
C THR A 151 -15.82 6.28 19.45
N ILE A 152 -15.44 7.16 20.39
CA ILE A 152 -15.91 7.15 21.78
C ILE A 152 -17.17 8.00 22.01
N ASN A 153 -17.71 8.67 21.00
CA ASN A 153 -18.96 9.44 21.14
C ASN A 153 -20.15 8.49 21.40
N GLU A 154 -21.08 8.88 22.26
CA GLU A 154 -22.20 8.03 22.68
C GLU A 154 -23.11 7.56 21.53
N ASN A 155 -23.41 8.42 20.56
CA ASN A 155 -24.20 8.02 19.38
C ASN A 155 -23.47 7.00 18.50
N TYR A 156 -22.13 7.08 18.43
CA TYR A 156 -21.32 6.10 17.71
C TYR A 156 -21.26 4.77 18.46
N LYS A 157 -21.09 4.80 19.79
CA LYS A 157 -21.16 3.59 20.62
C LYS A 157 -22.47 2.84 20.41
N LYS A 158 -23.60 3.55 20.37
CA LYS A 158 -24.92 2.94 20.09
C LYS A 158 -25.01 2.34 18.69
N PHE A 159 -24.42 2.98 17.69
CA PHE A 159 -24.31 2.42 16.34
C PHE A 159 -23.51 1.10 16.34
N ILE A 160 -22.39 1.05 17.07
CA ILE A 160 -21.59 -0.17 17.23
C ILE A 160 -22.34 -1.23 18.04
N THR A 161 -23.06 -0.84 19.09
CA THR A 161 -23.95 -1.75 19.84
C THR A 161 -24.98 -2.40 18.92
N TRP A 162 -25.69 -1.60 18.10
CA TRP A 162 -26.64 -2.11 17.11
C TRP A 162 -25.97 -3.10 16.14
N GLN A 163 -24.81 -2.74 15.57
CA GLN A 163 -24.06 -3.61 14.67
C GLN A 163 -23.83 -4.98 15.30
N TYR A 164 -23.40 -5.00 16.56
CA TYR A 164 -23.02 -6.21 17.27
C TYR A 164 -24.20 -7.04 17.78
N HIS A 165 -25.33 -6.43 18.12
CA HIS A 165 -26.58 -7.16 18.30
C HIS A 165 -26.97 -7.91 17.02
N LYS A 166 -26.90 -7.26 15.85
CA LYS A 166 -27.19 -7.92 14.57
C LYS A 166 -26.25 -9.07 14.26
N LEU A 167 -24.95 -8.91 14.49
CA LEU A 167 -23.98 -9.98 14.27
C LEU A 167 -24.23 -11.17 15.22
N MET A 168 -24.61 -10.92 16.47
CA MET A 168 -25.01 -11.98 17.41
C MET A 168 -26.28 -12.69 16.99
N ASP A 169 -27.33 -11.95 16.58
CA ASP A 169 -28.58 -12.53 16.09
C ASP A 169 -28.35 -13.47 14.89
N MET A 170 -27.30 -13.20 14.10
CA MET A 170 -26.86 -14.01 12.97
C MET A 170 -25.90 -15.16 13.34
N GLY A 171 -25.49 -15.29 14.61
CA GLY A 171 -24.53 -16.30 15.07
C GLY A 171 -23.09 -16.08 14.59
N MET A 172 -22.73 -14.83 14.25
CA MET A 172 -21.39 -14.47 13.74
C MET A 172 -20.40 -14.13 14.86
N VAL A 173 -20.89 -14.06 16.11
CA VAL A 173 -20.08 -13.80 17.30
C VAL A 173 -20.17 -15.02 18.22
N SER A 174 -19.02 -15.57 18.60
CA SER A 174 -18.91 -16.75 19.47
C SER A 174 -17.89 -16.50 20.59
N GLN A 175 -17.99 -17.28 21.67
CA GLN A 175 -17.00 -17.29 22.75
C GLN A 175 -16.21 -18.60 22.67
N GLY A 176 -14.90 -18.54 22.90
CA GLY A 176 -14.03 -19.71 22.84
C GLY A 176 -12.70 -19.49 23.56
N GLU A 177 -11.88 -20.54 23.56
CA GLU A 177 -10.52 -20.51 24.10
C GLU A 177 -9.55 -19.90 23.09
N HIS A 178 -8.66 -19.01 23.54
CA HIS A 178 -7.62 -18.43 22.66
C HIS A 178 -6.26 -18.36 23.32
N PRO A 179 -5.17 -18.77 22.64
CA PRO A 179 -3.84 -18.43 23.08
C PRO A 179 -3.54 -16.95 22.82
N VAL A 180 -3.09 -16.23 23.86
CA VAL A 180 -2.66 -14.83 23.77
C VAL A 180 -1.26 -14.65 24.33
N LYS A 181 -0.51 -13.69 23.80
CA LYS A 181 0.70 -13.20 24.49
C LYS A 181 0.22 -12.56 25.79
N TRP A 182 0.78 -12.95 26.91
CA TRP A 182 0.32 -12.53 28.23
C TRP A 182 1.48 -12.02 29.06
N CYS A 183 1.31 -10.85 29.68
CA CYS A 183 2.23 -10.36 30.69
C CYS A 183 1.76 -10.84 32.08
N PRO A 184 2.52 -11.70 32.77
CA PRO A 184 2.12 -12.18 34.09
C PRO A 184 2.15 -11.09 35.16
N ASN A 185 2.95 -10.02 34.99
CA ASN A 185 2.98 -8.89 35.91
C ASN A 185 1.78 -7.94 35.73
N ASP A 186 1.41 -7.65 34.48
CA ASP A 186 0.33 -6.70 34.17
C ASP A 186 -1.05 -7.38 34.15
N GLU A 187 -1.06 -8.73 34.26
CA GLU A 187 -2.26 -9.58 34.23
C GLU A 187 -3.19 -9.27 33.04
N ASN A 188 -2.61 -9.08 31.85
CA ASN A 188 -3.35 -8.69 30.65
C ASN A 188 -2.74 -9.30 29.38
N PRO A 189 -3.54 -9.57 28.33
CA PRO A 189 -3.00 -9.88 27.02
C PRO A 189 -2.23 -8.68 26.48
N VAL A 190 -1.05 -8.93 25.92
CA VAL A 190 -0.19 -7.92 25.31
C VAL A 190 -0.20 -8.05 23.80
N THR A 191 -0.26 -6.92 23.11
CA THR A 191 -0.11 -6.85 21.64
C THR A 191 1.31 -6.43 21.30
N ASP A 192 1.69 -6.48 20.02
CA ASP A 192 3.02 -6.03 19.58
C ASP A 192 3.33 -4.59 20.06
N HIS A 193 2.34 -3.70 20.12
CA HIS A 193 2.55 -2.34 20.60
C HIS A 193 2.85 -2.24 22.10
N ASP A 194 2.48 -3.25 22.88
CA ASP A 194 2.70 -3.32 24.33
C ASP A 194 4.06 -3.96 24.67
N LEU A 195 4.81 -4.44 23.67
CA LEU A 195 6.11 -5.08 23.85
C LEU A 195 7.26 -4.05 23.82
N LEU A 196 8.28 -4.35 24.61
CA LEU A 196 9.61 -3.72 24.55
C LEU A 196 10.50 -4.46 23.55
N GLU A 197 10.39 -5.78 23.50
CA GLU A 197 11.12 -6.69 22.61
C GLU A 197 10.20 -7.85 22.19
N GLY A 198 10.36 -8.36 20.97
CA GLY A 198 9.51 -9.42 20.42
C GLY A 198 8.28 -8.93 19.63
N GLU A 199 8.31 -7.70 19.11
CA GLU A 199 7.30 -7.23 18.14
C GLU A 199 7.31 -8.14 16.89
N GLY A 200 6.15 -8.65 16.48
CA GLY A 200 6.01 -9.52 15.31
C GLY A 200 6.27 -11.00 15.57
N VAL A 201 6.75 -11.37 16.76
CA VAL A 201 6.90 -12.77 17.18
C VAL A 201 5.54 -13.45 17.22
N LYS A 202 5.42 -14.67 16.66
CA LYS A 202 4.15 -15.39 16.57
C LYS A 202 3.98 -16.37 17.72
N ILE A 203 2.74 -16.70 18.04
CA ILE A 203 2.43 -17.87 18.87
C ILE A 203 2.38 -19.07 17.93
N VAL A 204 3.06 -20.15 18.30
CA VAL A 204 3.11 -21.42 17.59
C VAL A 204 2.67 -22.54 18.51
N GLU A 205 2.07 -23.57 17.92
CA GLU A 205 1.63 -24.78 18.62
C GLU A 205 2.71 -25.86 18.48
N TYR A 206 3.20 -26.34 19.62
CA TYR A 206 4.14 -27.44 19.75
C TYR A 206 3.38 -28.73 20.09
N SER A 207 3.69 -29.81 19.38
CA SER A 207 3.32 -31.16 19.76
C SER A 207 4.18 -31.61 20.94
N LEU A 208 3.57 -32.09 22.01
CA LEU A 208 4.22 -32.70 23.16
C LEU A 208 4.18 -34.22 23.05
N LEU A 209 5.32 -34.83 22.76
CA LEU A 209 5.47 -36.28 22.63
C LEU A 209 5.76 -36.88 24.01
N LYS A 210 4.89 -37.77 24.48
CA LYS A 210 4.97 -38.33 25.84
C LYS A 210 5.90 -39.53 25.91
N TYR A 211 7.17 -39.31 26.24
CA TYR A 211 8.12 -40.38 26.50
C TYR A 211 7.95 -40.92 27.91
N ARG A 212 7.83 -42.23 28.10
CA ARG A 212 7.57 -42.82 29.44
C ARG A 212 8.84 -43.42 30.05
N VAL A 213 9.20 -43.01 31.26
CA VAL A 213 10.33 -43.53 32.04
C VAL A 213 9.82 -43.91 33.42
N ASP A 214 9.80 -45.21 33.72
CA ASP A 214 9.19 -45.74 34.94
C ASP A 214 7.74 -45.24 35.12
N ASP A 215 7.45 -44.52 36.20
CA ASP A 215 6.13 -43.92 36.49
C ASP A 215 5.99 -42.48 35.97
N TYR A 216 7.00 -41.94 35.27
CA TYR A 216 7.05 -40.57 34.79
C TYR A 216 6.83 -40.45 33.28
N VAL A 217 6.34 -39.28 32.88
CA VAL A 217 6.22 -38.82 31.49
C VAL A 217 7.19 -37.67 31.28
N LEU A 218 8.00 -37.76 30.24
CA LEU A 218 8.90 -36.72 29.76
C LEU A 218 8.28 -36.15 28.47
N PRO A 219 7.49 -35.07 28.54
CA PRO A 219 6.81 -34.48 27.38
C PRO A 219 7.81 -33.68 26.54
N ALA A 220 8.32 -34.28 25.46
CA ALA A 220 9.26 -33.61 24.56
C ALA A 220 8.52 -32.73 23.56
N ALA A 221 8.81 -31.44 23.53
CA ALA A 221 8.11 -30.49 22.66
C ALA A 221 8.74 -30.43 21.26
N THR A 222 7.91 -30.40 20.21
CA THR A 222 8.38 -30.32 18.83
C THR A 222 7.41 -29.65 17.87
N LEU A 223 7.95 -29.01 16.83
CA LEU A 223 7.19 -28.57 15.65
C LEU A 223 7.16 -29.64 14.55
N ARG A 224 7.85 -30.77 14.76
CA ARG A 224 8.11 -31.82 13.78
C ARG A 224 7.72 -33.22 14.29
N PRO A 225 6.46 -33.44 14.70
CA PRO A 225 6.02 -34.70 15.29
C PRO A 225 6.26 -35.90 14.36
N GLU A 226 6.29 -35.71 13.04
CA GLU A 226 6.57 -36.74 12.04
C GLU A 226 7.95 -37.40 12.21
N THR A 227 8.88 -36.73 12.90
CA THR A 227 10.25 -37.22 13.07
C THR A 227 10.42 -38.20 14.25
N VAL A 228 9.36 -38.45 15.03
CA VAL A 228 9.35 -39.39 16.16
C VAL A 228 9.93 -40.76 15.82
N PHE A 229 9.71 -41.27 14.60
CA PHE A 229 10.19 -42.59 14.17
C PHE A 229 11.72 -42.70 14.08
N GLY A 230 12.41 -41.56 13.94
CA GLY A 230 13.86 -41.44 13.84
C GLY A 230 14.55 -41.20 15.19
N VAL A 231 13.81 -41.22 16.30
CA VAL A 231 14.37 -40.93 17.62
C VAL A 231 15.48 -41.92 18.02
N THR A 232 16.59 -41.39 18.52
CA THR A 232 17.73 -42.17 19.03
C THR A 232 17.90 -42.06 20.54
N ASN A 233 17.55 -40.92 21.14
CA ASN A 233 17.71 -40.62 22.58
C ASN A 233 16.84 -39.43 23.00
N ILE A 234 16.75 -39.19 24.31
CA ILE A 234 16.20 -37.96 24.90
C ILE A 234 17.35 -37.11 25.45
N TRP A 235 17.20 -35.80 25.38
CA TRP A 235 18.12 -34.81 25.93
C TRP A 235 17.51 -34.11 27.14
N LEU A 236 18.27 -34.07 28.24
CA LEU A 236 17.97 -33.25 29.42
C LEU A 236 19.19 -32.41 29.79
N ASN A 237 18.94 -31.19 30.24
CA ASN A 237 20.01 -30.33 30.73
C ASN A 237 20.42 -30.73 32.17
N PRO A 238 21.65 -31.18 32.41
CA PRO A 238 22.06 -31.66 33.73
C PRO A 238 22.16 -30.56 34.80
N ASP A 239 22.18 -29.29 34.41
CA ASP A 239 22.32 -28.14 35.28
C ASP A 239 21.00 -27.35 35.45
N ALA A 240 19.89 -27.84 34.88
CA ALA A 240 18.57 -27.25 35.03
C ALA A 240 17.76 -27.92 36.15
N ASP A 241 16.92 -27.12 36.81
CA ASP A 241 15.98 -27.61 37.83
C ASP A 241 14.71 -28.14 37.15
N TYR A 242 14.48 -29.45 37.28
CA TYR A 242 13.27 -30.14 36.83
C TYR A 242 12.39 -30.53 38.02
N VAL A 243 11.08 -30.44 37.80
CA VAL A 243 10.05 -30.75 38.81
C VAL A 243 9.13 -31.86 38.29
N VAL A 244 8.53 -32.60 39.21
CA VAL A 244 7.45 -33.53 38.92
C VAL A 244 6.13 -32.82 39.17
N ALA A 245 5.28 -32.74 38.15
CA ALA A 245 3.93 -32.19 38.28
C ALA A 245 2.90 -33.24 37.84
N GLU A 246 1.83 -33.40 38.61
CA GLU A 246 0.65 -34.12 38.14
C GLU A 246 -0.05 -33.26 37.08
N VAL A 247 -0.06 -33.72 35.82
CA VAL A 247 -0.65 -33.04 34.67
C VAL A 247 -1.64 -33.99 34.02
N ASN A 248 -2.93 -33.63 34.01
CA ASN A 248 -4.01 -34.48 33.47
C ASN A 248 -3.97 -35.92 34.02
N SER A 249 -3.73 -36.06 35.33
CA SER A 249 -3.57 -37.33 36.05
C SER A 249 -2.34 -38.19 35.67
N GLU A 250 -1.35 -37.62 34.98
CA GLU A 250 -0.05 -38.24 34.71
C GLU A 250 1.06 -37.49 35.43
N LYS A 251 2.15 -38.17 35.85
CA LYS A 251 3.30 -37.51 36.48
C LYS A 251 4.29 -37.03 35.42
N TRP A 252 4.24 -35.75 35.08
CA TRP A 252 5.11 -35.15 34.09
C TRP A 252 6.38 -34.59 34.73
N VAL A 253 7.51 -34.75 34.05
CA VAL A 253 8.78 -34.14 34.42
C VAL A 253 9.10 -33.03 33.43
N VAL A 254 9.09 -31.79 33.91
CA VAL A 254 9.31 -30.58 33.11
C VAL A 254 10.23 -29.62 33.87
N SER A 255 10.84 -28.66 33.18
CA SER A 255 11.56 -27.58 33.85
C SER A 255 10.61 -26.70 34.67
N GLU A 256 11.13 -25.99 35.68
CA GLU A 256 10.31 -25.03 36.44
C GLU A 256 9.62 -23.99 35.54
N LYS A 257 10.34 -23.52 34.52
CA LYS A 257 9.81 -22.57 33.52
C LYS A 257 8.77 -23.21 32.60
N GLY A 258 8.93 -24.48 32.25
CA GLY A 258 7.92 -25.23 31.52
C GLY A 258 6.63 -25.38 32.33
N LEU A 259 6.75 -25.69 33.63
CA LEU A 259 5.59 -25.76 34.52
C LEU A 259 4.83 -24.42 34.62
N GLU A 260 5.55 -23.30 34.70
CA GLU A 260 4.95 -21.95 34.70
C GLU A 260 4.08 -21.71 33.46
N LYS A 261 4.52 -22.18 32.29
CA LYS A 261 3.77 -22.07 31.03
C LYS A 261 2.56 -22.99 31.00
N LEU A 262 2.72 -24.25 31.38
CA LEU A 262 1.60 -25.22 31.40
C LEU A 262 0.44 -24.74 32.30
N LYS A 263 0.76 -24.12 33.45
CA LYS A 263 -0.24 -23.51 34.35
C LYS A 263 -1.12 -22.44 33.70
N ASN A 264 -0.67 -21.85 32.59
CA ASN A 264 -1.39 -20.81 31.87
C ASN A 264 -2.10 -21.32 30.61
N GLN A 265 -2.04 -22.62 30.30
CA GLN A 265 -2.53 -23.18 29.03
C GLN A 265 -3.54 -24.30 29.22
N ASN A 266 -4.47 -24.14 30.17
CA ASN A 266 -5.59 -25.06 30.42
C ASN A 266 -5.21 -26.51 30.74
N PHE A 267 -4.00 -26.76 31.23
CA PHE A 267 -3.63 -28.05 31.80
C PHE A 267 -4.17 -28.19 33.24
N ASP A 268 -4.69 -29.36 33.60
CA ASP A 268 -5.05 -29.68 34.98
C ASP A 268 -3.77 -30.02 35.76
N ILE A 269 -3.28 -29.03 36.52
CA ILE A 269 -2.05 -29.14 37.32
C ILE A 269 -2.41 -29.49 38.76
N GLY A 270 -2.06 -30.71 39.18
CA GLY A 270 -2.22 -31.24 40.53
C GLY A 270 -1.00 -31.00 41.43
N GLU A 271 -0.57 -32.04 42.15
CA GLU A 271 0.57 -31.95 43.08
C GLU A 271 1.90 -31.71 42.33
N VAL A 272 2.74 -30.84 42.90
CA VAL A 272 4.08 -30.53 42.37
C VAL A 272 5.12 -30.86 43.44
N SER A 273 6.16 -31.60 43.06
CA SER A 273 7.26 -31.99 43.93
C SER A 273 8.61 -31.88 43.21
N ASP A 274 9.69 -31.86 44.00
CA ASP A 274 11.05 -31.94 43.46
C ASP A 274 11.30 -33.30 42.78
N LEU A 275 12.14 -33.33 41.76
CA LEU A 275 12.60 -34.56 41.14
C LEU A 275 13.70 -35.20 42.01
N ASP A 276 13.30 -36.11 42.89
CA ASP A 276 14.22 -36.85 43.78
C ASP A 276 15.03 -37.96 43.07
N GLU A 277 14.72 -38.24 41.79
CA GLU A 277 15.27 -39.38 41.05
C GLU A 277 16.08 -38.97 39.83
N GLN A 278 17.26 -39.58 39.66
CA GLN A 278 18.12 -39.34 38.50
C GLN A 278 17.54 -40.01 37.24
N LEU A 279 17.01 -39.20 36.31
CA LEU A 279 16.48 -39.69 35.03
C LEU A 279 17.55 -39.86 33.95
N ILE A 280 18.60 -39.04 33.98
CA ILE A 280 19.73 -39.16 33.03
C ILE A 280 20.43 -40.51 33.27
N GLY A 281 20.49 -41.31 32.21
CA GLY A 281 21.00 -42.69 32.20
C GLY A 281 19.93 -43.78 32.23
N LYS A 282 18.65 -43.42 32.40
CA LYS A 282 17.53 -44.36 32.23
C LYS A 282 17.14 -44.51 30.76
N LYS A 283 16.18 -45.40 30.49
CA LYS A 283 15.56 -45.60 29.18
C LYS A 283 14.12 -45.10 29.20
N ALA A 284 13.73 -44.45 28.11
CA ALA A 284 12.40 -43.93 27.88
C ALA A 284 11.72 -44.68 26.74
N GLN A 285 10.49 -45.12 26.94
CA GLN A 285 9.65 -45.65 25.88
C GLN A 285 9.21 -44.50 24.97
N ALA A 286 9.51 -44.60 23.68
CA ALA A 286 9.08 -43.62 22.68
C ALA A 286 7.59 -43.78 22.33
N PRO A 287 6.89 -42.68 22.02
CA PRO A 287 5.50 -42.73 21.56
C PRO A 287 5.41 -43.20 20.11
N LEU A 288 4.26 -43.77 19.71
CA LEU A 288 3.92 -44.42 18.43
C LEU A 288 4.75 -45.64 18.03
N ILE A 289 5.94 -45.82 18.61
CA ILE A 289 6.88 -46.88 18.26
C ILE A 289 7.23 -47.74 19.48
N ASP A 290 7.35 -49.05 19.27
CA ASP A 290 7.79 -49.99 20.31
C ASP A 290 9.32 -49.98 20.43
N ARG A 291 9.88 -48.86 20.93
CA ARG A 291 11.34 -48.66 21.07
C ARG A 291 11.66 -47.88 22.36
N GLU A 292 12.58 -48.44 23.14
CA GLU A 292 13.20 -47.71 24.26
C GLU A 292 14.46 -46.97 23.80
N VAL A 293 14.61 -45.72 24.21
CA VAL A 293 15.76 -44.87 23.91
C VAL A 293 16.39 -44.31 25.20
N PRO A 294 17.72 -44.14 25.29
CA PRO A 294 18.37 -43.63 26.49
C PRO A 294 18.09 -42.14 26.72
N VAL A 295 18.06 -41.72 27.99
CA VAL A 295 18.04 -40.31 28.41
C VAL A 295 19.47 -39.85 28.65
N LEU A 296 19.94 -38.87 27.88
CA LEU A 296 21.34 -38.41 27.84
C LEU A 296 21.45 -36.93 28.26
N PRO A 297 22.60 -36.51 28.82
CA PRO A 297 22.82 -35.11 29.21
C PRO A 297 23.16 -34.24 27.98
N ALA A 298 22.61 -33.03 27.93
CA ALA A 298 22.93 -32.03 26.91
C ALA A 298 22.79 -30.59 27.43
N ASP A 299 23.89 -29.83 27.40
CA ASP A 299 23.95 -28.46 27.90
C ASP A 299 23.23 -27.45 26.98
N PHE A 300 23.00 -27.81 25.71
CA PHE A 300 22.32 -26.94 24.73
C PHE A 300 20.81 -26.87 24.92
N VAL A 301 20.22 -27.77 25.71
CA VAL A 301 18.78 -27.77 25.99
C VAL A 301 18.46 -26.56 26.85
N ASP A 302 17.71 -25.61 26.29
CA ASP A 302 17.21 -24.43 27.00
C ASP A 302 16.02 -24.82 27.90
N PRO A 303 16.16 -24.83 29.24
CA PRO A 303 15.06 -25.18 30.13
C PRO A 303 13.92 -24.15 30.10
N SER A 304 14.14 -22.95 29.57
CA SER A 304 13.08 -21.95 29.39
C SER A 304 12.22 -22.23 28.16
N ASN A 305 12.66 -23.04 27.20
CA ASN A 305 11.93 -23.35 25.97
C ASN A 305 10.99 -24.53 26.16
N ALA A 306 9.69 -24.31 25.89
CA ALA A 306 8.63 -25.29 26.04
C ALA A 306 8.68 -26.01 27.39
N THR A 307 8.90 -27.33 27.40
CA THR A 307 8.96 -28.17 28.61
C THR A 307 10.36 -28.35 29.18
N GLY A 308 11.40 -27.90 28.47
CA GLY A 308 12.80 -28.22 28.78
C GLY A 308 13.20 -29.67 28.49
N VAL A 309 12.38 -30.44 27.77
CA VAL A 309 12.67 -31.82 27.34
C VAL A 309 12.73 -31.86 25.82
N VAL A 310 13.82 -32.41 25.28
CA VAL A 310 14.04 -32.52 23.83
C VAL A 310 14.29 -33.97 23.47
N TYR A 311 13.73 -34.45 22.36
CA TYR A 311 14.05 -35.76 21.79
C TYR A 311 14.98 -35.58 20.59
N SER A 312 15.84 -36.56 20.38
CA SER A 312 16.96 -36.47 19.44
C SER A 312 16.65 -37.23 18.16
N VAL A 313 16.71 -36.54 17.01
CA VAL A 313 16.59 -37.14 15.66
C VAL A 313 17.80 -36.77 14.78
N PRO A 314 18.97 -37.39 15.01
CA PRO A 314 20.25 -37.01 14.38
C PRO A 314 20.27 -37.03 12.85
N SER A 315 19.41 -37.80 12.18
CA SER A 315 19.37 -37.81 10.70
C SER A 315 18.75 -36.54 10.10
N HIS A 316 17.92 -35.83 10.87
CA HIS A 316 17.06 -34.73 10.40
C HIS A 316 17.23 -33.43 11.21
N ALA A 317 17.98 -33.46 12.32
CA ALA A 317 18.31 -32.30 13.13
C ALA A 317 19.83 -32.16 13.32
N PRO A 318 20.48 -31.12 12.74
CA PRO A 318 21.93 -30.88 12.87
C PRO A 318 22.43 -30.75 14.31
N TYR A 319 21.68 -30.08 15.19
CA TYR A 319 22.00 -29.97 16.62
C TYR A 319 22.09 -31.35 17.28
N ASP A 320 21.12 -32.23 17.04
CA ASP A 320 21.08 -33.57 17.60
C ASP A 320 22.25 -34.43 17.13
N TYR A 321 22.60 -34.34 15.84
CA TYR A 321 23.74 -35.07 15.28
C TYR A 321 25.05 -34.65 15.91
N ILE A 322 25.31 -33.34 15.99
CA ILE A 322 26.56 -32.84 16.58
C ILE A 322 26.62 -33.14 18.08
N ALA A 323 25.53 -32.96 18.83
CA ALA A 323 25.49 -33.30 20.25
C ALA A 323 25.75 -34.80 20.50
N LEU A 324 25.16 -35.67 19.69
CA LEU A 324 25.40 -37.11 19.78
C LEU A 324 26.86 -37.46 19.44
N VAL A 325 27.42 -36.90 18.36
CA VAL A 325 28.81 -37.14 17.95
C VAL A 325 29.80 -36.61 18.99
N ASP A 326 29.57 -35.42 19.54
CA ASP A 326 30.40 -34.83 20.60
C ASP A 326 30.40 -35.72 21.85
N LEU A 327 29.24 -36.24 22.25
CA LEU A 327 29.10 -37.14 23.39
C LEU A 327 29.76 -38.51 23.14
N GLN A 328 29.67 -39.04 21.92
CA GLN A 328 30.36 -40.28 21.51
C GLN A 328 31.89 -40.12 21.50
N ASN A 329 32.39 -38.96 21.09
CA ASN A 329 33.82 -38.66 21.04
C ASN A 329 34.42 -38.27 22.40
N ASN A 330 33.61 -37.67 23.29
CA ASN A 330 34.05 -37.13 24.56
C ASN A 330 33.14 -37.60 25.72
N PRO A 331 33.27 -38.87 26.16
CA PRO A 331 32.31 -39.50 27.07
C PRO A 331 32.39 -39.04 28.53
N LYS A 332 33.19 -38.01 28.85
CA LYS A 332 33.33 -37.50 30.24
C LYS A 332 31.99 -37.13 30.90
N PRO A 333 31.03 -36.49 30.20
CA PRO A 333 29.72 -36.19 30.80
C PRO A 333 28.95 -37.45 31.19
N LEU A 334 29.16 -38.58 30.49
CA LEU A 334 28.48 -39.85 30.75
C LEU A 334 28.91 -40.49 32.08
N GLU A 335 30.18 -40.31 32.47
CA GLU A 335 30.74 -40.87 33.71
C GLU A 335 30.01 -40.36 34.96
N LYS A 336 29.58 -39.08 34.95
CA LYS A 336 28.82 -38.45 36.06
C LYS A 336 27.49 -39.16 36.34
N PHE A 337 26.90 -39.75 35.31
CA PHE A 337 25.58 -40.38 35.37
C PHE A 337 25.64 -41.92 35.29
N GLY A 338 26.84 -42.51 35.25
CA GLY A 338 27.01 -43.97 35.21
C GLY A 338 26.59 -44.61 33.88
N ILE A 339 26.59 -43.85 32.78
CA ILE A 339 26.18 -44.34 31.46
C ILE A 339 27.37 -45.00 30.77
N ASP A 340 27.19 -46.20 30.21
CA ASP A 340 28.23 -46.91 29.46
C ASP A 340 28.48 -46.21 28.11
N PRO A 341 29.69 -45.64 27.86
CA PRO A 341 30.02 -45.01 26.59
C PRO A 341 29.89 -45.94 25.39
N GLU A 342 30.04 -47.25 25.57
CA GLU A 342 29.89 -48.24 24.50
C GLU A 342 28.43 -48.47 24.10
N GLU A 343 27.45 -48.10 24.94
CA GLU A 343 26.04 -48.07 24.53
C GLU A 343 25.73 -46.82 23.69
N VAL A 344 26.29 -45.66 24.06
CA VAL A 344 26.09 -44.41 23.31
C VAL A 344 26.75 -44.46 21.93
N LYS A 345 27.90 -45.12 21.79
CA LYS A 345 28.57 -45.33 20.49
C LYS A 345 27.78 -46.21 19.51
N LYS A 346 26.82 -46.99 19.99
CA LYS A 346 25.95 -47.84 19.15
C LYS A 346 24.73 -47.09 18.61
N LEU A 347 24.48 -45.87 19.08
CA LEU A 347 23.39 -45.04 18.58
C LEU A 347 23.77 -44.52 17.19
N GLU A 348 23.03 -45.00 16.19
CA GLU A 348 23.18 -44.59 14.79
C GLU A 348 21.99 -43.72 14.38
N PRO A 349 22.22 -42.63 13.61
CA PRO A 349 21.15 -41.82 13.04
C PRO A 349 20.18 -42.65 12.18
N ILE A 350 18.87 -42.47 12.39
CA ILE A 350 17.82 -43.20 11.67
C ILE A 350 17.14 -42.26 10.68
N SER A 351 17.30 -42.52 9.39
CA SER A 351 16.72 -41.70 8.35
C SER A 351 15.29 -42.11 7.99
N LEU A 352 14.38 -41.13 8.00
CA LEU A 352 12.95 -41.28 7.75
C LEU A 352 12.41 -40.40 6.60
N ILE A 353 13.11 -39.33 6.22
CA ILE A 353 12.69 -38.40 5.15
C ILE A 353 13.66 -38.49 3.97
N SER A 354 13.11 -38.53 2.76
CA SER A 354 13.85 -38.40 1.51
C SER A 354 13.65 -37.02 0.90
N VAL A 355 14.76 -36.36 0.57
CA VAL A 355 14.82 -35.06 -0.12
C VAL A 355 15.77 -35.19 -1.31
N SER A 356 15.38 -34.66 -2.48
CA SER A 356 16.14 -34.85 -3.73
C SER A 356 17.58 -34.34 -3.72
N ASP A 357 17.86 -33.33 -2.90
CA ASP A 357 19.11 -32.56 -2.92
C ASP A 357 20.12 -33.05 -1.86
N TYR A 358 19.73 -34.01 -1.01
CA TYR A 358 20.56 -34.58 0.04
C TYR A 358 20.71 -36.10 -0.14
N GLY A 359 21.72 -36.66 0.51
CA GLY A 359 21.89 -38.10 0.63
C GLY A 359 20.93 -38.69 1.67
N ASP A 360 21.34 -39.80 2.28
CA ASP A 360 20.43 -40.56 3.14
C ASP A 360 20.12 -39.83 4.46
N SER A 361 20.97 -38.94 4.95
CA SER A 361 20.72 -38.17 6.19
C SER A 361 21.03 -36.69 5.96
N PRO A 362 20.02 -35.85 5.68
CA PRO A 362 20.20 -34.43 5.34
C PRO A 362 21.01 -33.65 6.39
N ALA A 363 20.76 -33.89 7.69
CA ALA A 363 21.48 -33.22 8.76
C ALA A 363 22.99 -33.52 8.74
N ILE A 364 23.36 -34.79 8.50
CA ILE A 364 24.76 -35.24 8.43
C ILE A 364 25.46 -34.61 7.23
N ASP A 365 24.78 -34.55 6.09
CA ASP A 365 25.34 -34.01 4.86
C ASP A 365 25.64 -32.52 4.98
N VAL A 366 24.71 -31.74 5.56
CA VAL A 366 24.91 -30.30 5.75
C VAL A 366 25.98 -30.00 6.79
N VAL A 367 26.00 -30.73 7.92
CA VAL A 367 27.06 -30.60 8.93
C VAL A 367 28.44 -30.85 8.32
N LYS A 368 28.58 -31.89 7.48
CA LYS A 368 29.84 -32.17 6.78
C LYS A 368 30.17 -31.12 5.73
N ARG A 369 29.17 -30.62 4.99
CA ARG A 369 29.32 -29.57 3.96
C ARG A 369 29.86 -28.28 4.57
N GLU A 370 29.33 -27.87 5.72
CA GLU A 370 29.71 -26.63 6.40
C GLU A 370 30.93 -26.76 7.32
N GLY A 371 31.42 -27.99 7.54
CA GLY A 371 32.59 -28.25 8.38
C GLY A 371 32.35 -28.02 9.87
N ILE A 372 31.11 -28.20 10.34
CA ILE A 372 30.73 -28.02 11.74
C ILE A 372 31.30 -29.17 12.58
N THR A 373 31.92 -28.84 13.72
CA THR A 373 32.69 -29.81 14.54
C THR A 373 32.34 -29.81 16.02
N ASN A 374 31.51 -28.89 16.50
CA ASN A 374 31.08 -28.84 17.90
C ASN A 374 29.72 -28.15 18.02
N GLN A 375 29.01 -28.44 19.11
CA GLN A 375 27.64 -27.96 19.36
C GLN A 375 27.47 -26.44 19.58
N ASN A 376 28.56 -25.69 19.76
CA ASN A 376 28.52 -24.24 20.01
C ASN A 376 28.80 -23.42 18.74
N ASP A 377 28.84 -24.05 17.57
CA ASP A 377 29.07 -23.35 16.30
C ASP A 377 27.82 -22.52 15.92
N PRO A 378 27.94 -21.19 15.73
CA PRO A 378 26.79 -20.33 15.42
C PRO A 378 26.12 -20.68 14.08
N LYS A 379 26.79 -21.41 13.19
CA LYS A 379 26.18 -21.87 11.93
C LYS A 379 25.11 -22.94 12.12
N LEU A 380 25.04 -23.60 13.29
CA LEU A 380 24.10 -24.70 13.54
C LEU A 380 22.64 -24.29 13.41
N GLU A 381 22.32 -23.05 13.80
CA GLU A 381 20.98 -22.49 13.68
C GLU A 381 20.57 -22.35 12.21
N GLU A 382 21.40 -21.68 11.40
CA GLU A 382 21.17 -21.45 9.96
C GLU A 382 20.98 -22.76 9.20
N VAL A 383 21.83 -23.77 9.45
CA VAL A 383 21.72 -25.07 8.76
C VAL A 383 20.53 -25.90 9.22
N THR A 384 20.07 -25.74 10.46
CA THR A 384 18.88 -26.44 10.97
C THR A 384 17.63 -25.90 10.30
N GLU A 385 17.52 -24.58 10.17
CA GLU A 385 16.43 -23.93 9.44
C GLU A 385 16.41 -24.30 7.96
N GLU A 386 17.58 -24.35 7.30
CA GLU A 386 17.71 -24.80 5.90
C GLU A 386 17.09 -26.20 5.71
N ILE A 387 17.49 -27.16 6.56
CA ILE A 387 16.98 -28.53 6.50
C ILE A 387 15.48 -28.58 6.75
N TYR A 388 15.00 -27.88 7.79
CA TYR A 388 13.59 -27.91 8.15
C TYR A 388 12.70 -27.36 7.04
N GLN A 389 13.08 -26.23 6.43
CA GLN A 389 12.35 -25.66 5.30
C GLN A 389 12.38 -26.58 4.07
N LYS A 390 13.51 -27.21 3.78
CA LYS A 390 13.64 -28.09 2.62
C LYS A 390 12.85 -29.39 2.78
N GLU A 391 12.91 -30.00 3.95
CA GLU A 391 12.14 -31.19 4.29
C GLU A 391 10.65 -30.90 4.30
N PHE A 392 10.21 -29.78 4.85
CA PHE A 392 8.79 -29.41 4.85
C PHE A 392 8.25 -29.15 3.44
N SER A 393 9.04 -28.48 2.58
CA SER A 393 8.59 -28.10 1.22
C SER A 393 8.64 -29.23 0.20
N SER A 394 9.60 -30.15 0.31
CA SER A 394 9.90 -31.14 -0.73
C SER A 394 10.16 -32.55 -0.21
N GLY A 395 10.20 -32.74 1.10
CA GLY A 395 10.47 -34.03 1.73
C GLY A 395 9.29 -34.99 1.62
N VAL A 396 9.63 -36.26 1.47
CA VAL A 396 8.69 -37.38 1.40
C VAL A 396 9.08 -38.45 2.42
N MET A 397 8.11 -38.99 3.13
CA MET A 397 8.31 -40.05 4.12
C MET A 397 8.73 -41.37 3.45
N LYS A 398 9.73 -42.05 4.02
CA LYS A 398 10.32 -43.27 3.46
C LYS A 398 9.42 -44.51 3.55
N ASP A 399 9.63 -45.42 2.61
CA ASP A 399 8.82 -46.64 2.42
C ASP A 399 8.77 -47.60 3.62
N TRP A 400 9.78 -47.57 4.50
CA TRP A 400 9.85 -48.46 5.65
C TRP A 400 8.89 -48.05 6.78
N LEU A 401 8.23 -46.89 6.67
CA LEU A 401 7.14 -46.42 7.52
C LEU A 401 5.81 -46.74 6.83
N PRO A 402 5.19 -47.92 7.04
CA PRO A 402 4.13 -48.41 6.16
C PRO A 402 2.87 -47.53 6.18
N GLU A 403 2.57 -46.92 7.33
CA GLU A 403 1.39 -46.08 7.54
C GLU A 403 1.53 -44.69 6.91
N TYR A 404 2.75 -44.14 6.82
CA TYR A 404 3.02 -42.78 6.33
C TYR A 404 3.82 -42.75 5.01
N SER A 405 4.09 -43.92 4.43
CA SER A 405 4.94 -44.08 3.25
C SER A 405 4.47 -43.23 2.07
N GLY A 406 5.38 -42.45 1.48
CA GLY A 406 5.10 -41.65 0.29
C GLY A 406 4.34 -40.36 0.53
N LEU A 407 3.90 -40.09 1.77
CA LEU A 407 3.28 -38.81 2.13
C LEU A 407 4.30 -37.68 2.08
N LYS A 408 3.84 -36.48 1.72
CA LYS A 408 4.65 -35.27 1.91
C LYS A 408 4.80 -35.01 3.40
N VAL A 409 5.94 -34.45 3.81
CA VAL A 409 6.20 -34.11 5.23
C VAL A 409 5.10 -33.23 5.83
N SER A 410 4.55 -32.28 5.07
CA SER A 410 3.44 -31.43 5.54
C SER A 410 2.16 -32.21 5.84
N GLU A 411 1.85 -33.25 5.05
CA GLU A 411 0.70 -34.13 5.27
C GLU A 411 0.98 -35.11 6.43
N ALA A 412 2.17 -35.71 6.45
CA ALA A 412 2.60 -36.64 7.50
C ALA A 412 2.65 -35.99 8.88
N LYS A 413 3.04 -34.72 8.97
CA LYS A 413 3.02 -33.94 10.21
C LYS A 413 1.62 -33.93 10.84
N GLU A 414 0.59 -33.65 10.05
CA GLU A 414 -0.80 -33.57 10.55
C GLU A 414 -1.32 -34.96 10.95
N GLU A 415 -1.05 -36.01 10.17
CA GLU A 415 -1.50 -37.37 10.50
C GLU A 415 -0.82 -37.94 11.75
N VAL A 416 0.50 -37.79 11.88
CA VAL A 416 1.24 -38.29 13.04
C VAL A 416 0.81 -37.60 14.33
N ASP A 417 0.57 -36.29 14.27
CA ASP A 417 0.09 -35.53 15.42
C ASP A 417 -1.32 -35.98 15.87
N GLN A 418 -2.21 -36.25 14.91
CA GLN A 418 -3.52 -36.83 15.20
C GLN A 418 -3.42 -38.23 15.83
N ASP A 419 -2.56 -39.09 15.30
CA ASP A 419 -2.36 -40.45 15.84
C ASP A 419 -1.80 -40.43 17.27
N LEU A 420 -0.86 -39.54 17.56
CA LEU A 420 -0.35 -39.29 18.91
C LEU A 420 -1.49 -38.95 19.89
N LYS A 421 -2.37 -38.03 19.50
CA LYS A 421 -3.54 -37.61 20.31
C LYS A 421 -4.52 -38.76 20.52
N ILE A 422 -4.87 -39.50 19.45
CA ILE A 422 -5.81 -40.62 19.52
C ILE A 422 -5.31 -41.71 20.47
N ARG A 423 -4.01 -41.98 20.51
CA ARG A 423 -3.40 -42.97 21.40
C ARG A 423 -3.14 -42.45 22.82
N GLY A 424 -3.39 -41.17 23.09
CA GLY A 424 -3.10 -40.52 24.38
C GLY A 424 -1.60 -40.34 24.65
N GLU A 425 -0.78 -40.48 23.61
CA GLU A 425 0.69 -40.38 23.63
C GLU A 425 1.19 -38.99 23.18
N GLY A 426 0.28 -38.13 22.73
CA GLY A 426 0.50 -36.71 22.43
C GLY A 426 -0.28 -35.77 23.34
N SER A 427 0.18 -34.53 23.40
CA SER A 427 -0.53 -33.35 23.90
C SER A 427 -0.05 -32.14 23.11
N GLU A 428 -0.57 -30.95 23.37
CA GLU A 428 -0.13 -29.71 22.70
C GLU A 428 0.20 -28.64 23.72
N MET A 429 1.19 -27.80 23.44
CA MET A 429 1.36 -26.53 24.15
C MET A 429 1.66 -25.42 23.17
N TYR A 430 1.31 -24.20 23.55
CA TYR A 430 1.67 -23.00 22.82
C TYR A 430 2.98 -22.39 23.33
N GLU A 431 3.77 -21.86 22.42
CA GLU A 431 5.04 -21.17 22.70
C GLU A 431 5.24 -20.04 21.70
N PHE A 432 6.18 -19.14 21.97
CA PHE A 432 6.59 -18.15 20.97
C PHE A 432 7.52 -18.75 19.92
N SER A 433 7.37 -18.29 18.67
CA SER A 433 8.24 -18.70 17.55
C SER A 433 9.69 -18.29 17.76
N GLU A 434 9.90 -17.18 18.46
CA GLU A 434 11.20 -16.58 18.75
C GLU A 434 11.17 -15.97 20.16
N LYS A 435 12.35 -15.78 20.76
CA LYS A 435 12.51 -15.17 22.08
C LYS A 435 13.67 -14.17 22.06
N PRO A 436 13.68 -13.18 22.96
CA PRO A 436 12.72 -12.98 24.05
C PRO A 436 11.48 -12.18 23.61
N VAL A 437 10.38 -12.36 24.36
CA VAL A 437 9.18 -11.52 24.26
C VAL A 437 9.00 -10.80 25.58
N ILE A 438 9.27 -9.49 25.60
CA ILE A 438 9.37 -8.70 26.83
C ILE A 438 8.30 -7.61 26.79
N CYS A 439 7.47 -7.55 27.84
CA CYS A 439 6.50 -6.46 28.01
C CYS A 439 7.21 -5.14 28.32
N ARG A 440 6.59 -4.00 28.01
CA ARG A 440 7.10 -2.67 28.40
C ARG A 440 7.33 -2.48 29.91
N CYS A 441 6.66 -3.26 30.77
CA CYS A 441 6.93 -3.25 32.22
C CYS A 441 8.25 -3.96 32.60
N GLY A 442 8.93 -4.60 31.63
CA GLY A 442 10.18 -5.33 31.81
C GLY A 442 10.01 -6.83 32.10
N THR A 443 8.78 -7.32 32.17
CA THR A 443 8.48 -8.73 32.44
C THR A 443 8.50 -9.56 31.16
N GLU A 444 9.12 -10.75 31.22
CA GLU A 444 9.05 -11.74 30.14
C GLU A 444 7.62 -12.27 30.00
N CYS A 445 7.09 -12.24 28.79
CA CYS A 445 5.75 -12.70 28.50
C CYS A 445 5.70 -14.22 28.40
N LEU A 446 4.50 -14.77 28.52
CA LEU A 446 4.20 -16.18 28.26
C LEU A 446 2.95 -16.30 27.39
N VAL A 447 2.66 -17.49 26.88
CA VAL A 447 1.38 -17.75 26.22
C VAL A 447 0.37 -18.22 27.25
N LYS A 448 -0.78 -17.54 27.32
CA LYS A 448 -1.92 -17.91 28.16
C LYS A 448 -3.13 -18.25 27.30
N ILE A 449 -3.85 -19.31 27.64
CA ILE A 449 -5.16 -19.59 27.07
C ILE A 449 -6.20 -18.82 27.89
N VAL A 450 -6.96 -17.96 27.22
CA VAL A 450 -8.09 -17.23 27.80
C VAL A 450 -9.39 -17.97 27.46
N GLU A 451 -10.20 -18.32 28.46
CA GLU A 451 -11.40 -19.14 28.30
C GLU A 451 -12.64 -18.35 27.85
N ASP A 452 -12.67 -17.04 28.07
CA ASP A 452 -13.85 -16.19 27.90
C ASP A 452 -13.74 -15.18 26.73
N GLN A 453 -12.80 -15.37 25.80
CA GLN A 453 -12.57 -14.47 24.67
C GLN A 453 -13.69 -14.56 23.63
N TRP A 454 -14.17 -13.40 23.18
CA TRP A 454 -15.19 -13.31 22.13
C TRP A 454 -14.55 -13.11 20.75
N PHE A 455 -15.10 -13.81 19.76
CA PHE A 455 -14.60 -13.88 18.40
C PHE A 455 -15.65 -13.52 17.37
N LEU A 456 -15.20 -12.96 16.25
CA LEU A 456 -15.94 -12.95 14.99
C LEU A 456 -15.61 -14.22 14.23
N ASN A 457 -16.64 -14.97 13.85
CA ASN A 457 -16.52 -16.25 13.16
C ASN A 457 -16.38 -16.03 11.63
N TYR A 458 -15.23 -15.52 11.18
CA TYR A 458 -14.99 -15.39 9.74
C TYR A 458 -14.74 -16.74 9.04
N SER A 459 -14.54 -17.83 9.78
CA SER A 459 -14.42 -19.20 9.23
C SER A 459 -15.74 -19.72 8.65
N ASN A 460 -16.88 -19.08 8.97
CA ASN A 460 -18.19 -19.41 8.41
C ASN A 460 -18.18 -19.41 6.87
N SER A 461 -18.41 -20.58 6.27
CA SER A 461 -18.32 -20.80 4.82
C SER A 461 -19.30 -19.95 4.00
N ASP A 462 -20.54 -19.81 4.47
CA ASP A 462 -21.55 -18.98 3.81
C ASP A 462 -21.17 -17.49 3.84
N TRP A 463 -20.51 -17.05 4.92
CA TRP A 463 -20.03 -15.68 5.05
C TRP A 463 -18.83 -15.42 4.13
N LYS A 464 -17.85 -16.34 4.09
CA LYS A 464 -16.72 -16.30 3.14
C LYS A 464 -17.22 -16.23 1.70
N GLU A 465 -18.21 -17.04 1.33
CA GLU A 465 -18.75 -17.04 -0.04
C GLU A 465 -19.44 -15.72 -0.40
N LYS A 466 -20.20 -15.12 0.53
CA LYS A 466 -20.77 -13.78 0.33
C LYS A 466 -19.68 -12.72 0.18
N ALA A 467 -18.62 -12.79 0.97
CA ALA A 467 -17.49 -11.86 0.89
C ALA A 467 -16.77 -11.96 -0.46
N LYS A 468 -16.50 -13.19 -0.95
CA LYS A 468 -15.96 -13.44 -2.29
C LYS A 468 -16.85 -12.89 -3.40
N ARG A 469 -18.17 -13.09 -3.29
CA ARG A 469 -19.13 -12.51 -4.25
C ARG A 469 -19.05 -10.99 -4.29
N CYS A 470 -19.00 -10.35 -3.13
CA CYS A 470 -18.81 -8.90 -3.07
C CYS A 470 -17.48 -8.48 -3.70
N LEU A 471 -16.39 -9.16 -3.35
CA LEU A 471 -15.06 -8.88 -3.89
C LEU A 471 -15.02 -8.98 -5.42
N ASN A 472 -15.69 -9.97 -6.01
CA ASN A 472 -15.75 -10.17 -7.46
C ASN A 472 -16.37 -8.97 -8.21
N ASP A 473 -17.37 -8.33 -7.62
CA ASP A 473 -18.05 -7.17 -8.20
C ASP A 473 -17.36 -5.83 -7.87
N MET A 474 -16.33 -5.84 -7.01
CA MET A 474 -15.61 -4.64 -6.60
C MET A 474 -14.51 -4.24 -7.58
N ASP A 475 -14.38 -2.94 -7.81
CA ASP A 475 -13.23 -2.32 -8.47
C ASP A 475 -12.05 -2.18 -7.49
N LEU A 476 -10.91 -2.78 -7.81
CA LEU A 476 -9.73 -2.80 -6.95
C LEU A 476 -8.57 -2.08 -7.63
N ILE A 477 -8.01 -1.10 -6.93
CA ILE A 477 -6.92 -0.27 -7.45
C ILE A 477 -5.73 -0.36 -6.47
N PRO A 478 -4.60 -0.96 -6.86
CA PRO A 478 -4.34 -1.59 -8.15
C PRO A 478 -4.98 -2.99 -8.22
N SER A 479 -5.27 -3.45 -9.43
CA SER A 479 -5.99 -4.72 -9.68
C SER A 479 -5.31 -5.95 -9.08
N GLU A 480 -4.00 -5.88 -8.92
CA GLU A 480 -3.10 -6.90 -8.38
C GLU A 480 -3.36 -7.18 -6.90
N THR A 481 -4.01 -6.25 -6.17
CA THR A 481 -4.39 -6.48 -4.76
C THR A 481 -5.49 -7.54 -4.60
N ARG A 482 -6.19 -7.91 -5.68
CA ARG A 482 -7.25 -8.92 -5.64
C ARG A 482 -6.81 -10.25 -5.05
N SER A 483 -5.65 -10.76 -5.48
CA SER A 483 -5.14 -12.05 -4.99
C SER A 483 -4.83 -12.01 -3.49
N GLN A 484 -4.45 -10.85 -2.96
CA GLN A 484 -4.21 -10.68 -1.52
C GLN A 484 -5.52 -10.70 -0.73
N PHE A 485 -6.60 -10.09 -1.25
CA PHE A 485 -7.93 -10.19 -0.65
C PHE A 485 -8.47 -11.62 -0.70
N GLU A 486 -8.37 -12.30 -1.84
CA GLU A 486 -8.79 -13.70 -2.00
C GLU A 486 -8.06 -14.60 -1.01
N TYR A 487 -6.73 -14.51 -0.96
CA TYR A 487 -5.91 -15.23 0.01
C TYR A 487 -6.32 -14.94 1.45
N THR A 488 -6.56 -13.67 1.79
CA THR A 488 -6.97 -13.29 3.15
C THR A 488 -8.33 -13.89 3.49
N ILE A 489 -9.33 -13.77 2.61
CA ILE A 489 -10.67 -14.33 2.85
C ILE A 489 -10.62 -15.84 3.06
N ASP A 490 -9.77 -16.55 2.32
CA ASP A 490 -9.61 -17.99 2.46
C ASP A 490 -8.96 -18.39 3.79
N TRP A 491 -7.86 -17.71 4.16
CA TRP A 491 -7.10 -17.99 5.38
C TRP A 491 -7.75 -17.46 6.67
N LEU A 492 -8.63 -16.46 6.57
CA LEU A 492 -9.18 -15.80 7.76
C LEU A 492 -10.13 -16.74 8.52
N GLU A 493 -9.77 -17.06 9.75
CA GLU A 493 -10.54 -17.89 10.67
C GLU A 493 -11.23 -17.02 11.74
N GLU A 494 -11.24 -17.44 12.99
CA GLU A 494 -11.83 -16.69 14.09
C GLU A 494 -10.96 -15.48 14.47
N TRP A 495 -11.58 -14.32 14.67
CA TRP A 495 -10.86 -13.10 15.04
C TRP A 495 -11.28 -12.60 16.42
N PRO A 496 -10.37 -12.43 17.40
CA PRO A 496 -10.72 -11.94 18.72
C PRO A 496 -11.19 -10.49 18.63
N CYS A 497 -12.49 -10.27 18.85
CA CYS A 497 -13.16 -8.99 18.57
C CYS A 497 -13.37 -8.11 19.81
N THR A 498 -12.92 -8.56 20.98
CA THR A 498 -13.02 -7.83 22.24
C THR A 498 -11.69 -7.80 23.00
N ARG A 499 -11.55 -6.82 23.91
CA ARG A 499 -10.44 -6.66 24.86
C ARG A 499 -10.96 -6.32 26.26
N LYS A 500 -10.22 -6.67 27.31
CA LYS A 500 -10.52 -6.26 28.70
C LYS A 500 -10.07 -4.83 29.01
N VAL A 501 -9.09 -4.32 28.26
CA VAL A 501 -8.49 -2.98 28.44
C VAL A 501 -8.57 -2.20 27.13
N GLY A 502 -8.80 -0.89 27.21
CA GLY A 502 -8.83 0.00 26.06
C GLY A 502 -10.01 0.97 26.12
N MET A 503 -9.96 2.00 25.28
CA MET A 503 -11.12 2.86 25.02
C MET A 503 -12.02 2.19 23.98
N GLY A 504 -13.32 2.49 23.98
CA GLY A 504 -14.21 2.00 22.94
C GLY A 504 -15.66 1.83 23.37
N THR A 505 -16.37 0.98 22.63
CA THR A 505 -17.75 0.57 22.91
C THR A 505 -17.73 -0.69 23.76
N PRO A 506 -18.35 -0.71 24.96
CA PRO A 506 -18.53 -1.94 25.72
C PRO A 506 -19.33 -2.97 24.91
N ALA A 507 -18.95 -4.25 25.01
CA ALA A 507 -19.67 -5.31 24.32
C ALA A 507 -21.10 -5.42 24.88
N PRO A 508 -22.15 -5.46 24.03
CA PRO A 508 -23.53 -5.37 24.50
C PRO A 508 -23.97 -6.53 25.40
N TRP A 509 -23.40 -7.71 25.20
CA TRP A 509 -23.72 -8.93 25.94
C TRP A 509 -22.93 -9.07 27.25
N ASP A 510 -21.72 -8.49 27.30
CA ASP A 510 -20.85 -8.50 28.47
C ASP A 510 -20.05 -7.19 28.54
N PRO A 511 -20.53 -6.19 29.29
CA PRO A 511 -19.89 -4.88 29.40
C PRO A 511 -18.51 -4.89 30.08
N SER A 512 -18.05 -6.02 30.62
CA SER A 512 -16.66 -6.17 31.08
C SER A 512 -15.65 -6.22 29.94
N TRP A 513 -16.14 -6.45 28.72
CA TRP A 513 -15.37 -6.42 27.49
C TRP A 513 -15.64 -5.13 26.71
N VAL A 514 -14.63 -4.68 25.97
CA VAL A 514 -14.71 -3.57 25.03
C VAL A 514 -14.46 -4.12 23.63
N ILE A 515 -15.29 -3.73 22.66
CA ILE A 515 -15.10 -4.10 21.26
C ILE A 515 -13.80 -3.48 20.76
N GLU A 516 -12.95 -4.28 20.13
CA GLU A 516 -11.64 -3.85 19.69
C GLU A 516 -11.68 -3.01 18.41
N SER A 517 -10.58 -2.33 18.15
CA SER A 517 -10.49 -1.25 17.17
C SER A 517 -10.59 -1.65 15.69
N LEU A 518 -10.22 -2.86 15.30
CA LEU A 518 -10.42 -3.37 13.93
C LEU A 518 -11.85 -3.91 13.73
N SER A 519 -12.57 -4.12 14.83
CA SER A 519 -13.89 -4.72 14.92
C SER A 519 -15.02 -3.67 14.94
N ASP A 520 -14.79 -2.52 15.56
CA ASP A 520 -15.71 -1.37 15.55
C ASP A 520 -15.54 -0.42 14.34
N SER A 521 -14.60 -0.72 13.45
CA SER A 521 -14.20 0.15 12.34
C SER A 521 -14.58 -0.37 10.96
N THR A 522 -15.52 -1.32 10.86
CA THR A 522 -15.81 -2.04 9.61
C THR A 522 -16.90 -1.38 8.75
N ILE A 523 -17.92 -0.77 9.36
CA ILE A 523 -19.10 -0.22 8.66
C ILE A 523 -19.38 1.27 8.94
N TYR A 524 -18.50 1.97 9.66
CA TYR A 524 -18.70 3.37 10.06
C TYR A 524 -18.90 4.35 8.90
N MET A 525 -18.57 3.94 7.67
CA MET A 525 -18.79 4.73 6.48
C MET A 525 -20.28 5.06 6.31
N ILE A 526 -21.20 4.17 6.72
CA ILE A 526 -22.65 4.45 6.71
C ILE A 526 -23.03 5.45 7.79
N TYR A 527 -22.34 5.44 8.94
CA TYR A 527 -22.58 6.39 10.02
C TYR A 527 -22.25 7.83 9.60
N TYR A 528 -21.23 8.05 8.75
CA TYR A 528 -20.94 9.39 8.19
C TYR A 528 -22.16 10.02 7.50
N THR A 529 -23.04 9.22 6.90
CA THR A 529 -24.22 9.73 6.18
C THR A 529 -25.21 10.41 7.12
N ILE A 530 -25.21 10.06 8.41
CA ILE A 530 -26.18 10.55 9.41
C ILE A 530 -25.53 11.26 10.61
N ALA A 531 -24.20 11.25 10.73
CA ALA A 531 -23.47 11.77 11.90
C ALA A 531 -23.87 13.22 12.28
N HIS A 532 -23.94 14.11 11.29
CA HIS A 532 -24.33 15.52 11.49
C HIS A 532 -25.77 15.68 12.03
N ILE A 533 -26.71 14.83 11.60
CA ILE A 533 -28.10 14.86 12.08
C ILE A 533 -28.19 14.36 13.52
N LEU A 534 -27.45 13.30 13.84
CA LEU A 534 -27.38 12.75 15.19
C LEU A 534 -26.76 13.73 16.19
N GLU A 535 -25.77 14.52 15.76
CA GLU A 535 -25.19 15.60 16.55
C GLU A 535 -26.19 16.74 16.78
N ASP A 536 -26.94 17.13 15.75
CA ASP A 536 -27.94 18.21 15.82
C ASP A 536 -29.08 17.91 16.79
N ILE A 537 -29.59 16.67 16.80
CA ILE A 537 -30.71 16.30 17.68
C ILE A 537 -30.29 16.13 19.14
N LYS A 538 -28.98 16.11 19.44
CA LYS A 538 -28.39 15.90 20.79
C LYS A 538 -29.05 14.79 21.60
N SER A 539 -29.71 13.83 20.93
CA SER A 539 -30.44 12.76 21.58
C SER A 539 -29.49 11.58 21.68
N GLU A 540 -28.99 11.30 22.88
CA GLU A 540 -28.20 10.10 23.16
C GLU A 540 -29.07 8.84 23.15
N LYS A 541 -29.97 8.63 22.18
CA LYS A 541 -30.98 7.56 22.21
C LYS A 541 -31.42 6.98 20.84
N PRO A 542 -30.61 6.90 19.77
CA PRO A 542 -30.98 5.97 18.71
C PRO A 542 -30.99 4.55 19.31
N SER A 543 -32.14 3.88 19.29
CA SER A 543 -32.27 2.47 19.63
C SER A 543 -31.94 1.60 18.42
N ASP A 544 -31.86 0.29 18.62
CA ASP A 544 -31.65 -0.65 17.53
C ASP A 544 -32.74 -0.55 16.46
N GLU A 545 -34.00 -0.33 16.86
CA GLU A 545 -35.12 -0.18 15.94
C GLU A 545 -35.02 1.12 15.12
N VAL A 546 -34.43 2.18 15.71
CA VAL A 546 -34.13 3.41 14.96
C VAL A 546 -33.07 3.14 13.89
N PHE A 547 -32.00 2.42 14.22
CA PHE A 547 -30.97 2.05 13.24
C PHE A 547 -31.49 1.05 12.20
N ASP A 548 -32.35 0.11 12.57
CA ASP A 548 -33.03 -0.79 11.64
C ASP A 548 -33.86 -0.01 10.61
N TYR A 549 -34.59 1.02 11.05
CA TYR A 549 -35.34 1.87 10.13
C TYR A 549 -34.43 2.70 9.23
N VAL A 550 -33.44 3.38 9.82
CA VAL A 550 -32.57 4.32 9.09
C VAL A 550 -31.65 3.58 8.10
N LEU A 551 -31.07 2.45 8.51
CA LEU A 551 -30.03 1.74 7.77
C LEU A 551 -30.59 0.60 6.91
N LEU A 552 -31.59 -0.14 7.43
CA LEU A 552 -32.17 -1.31 6.78
C LEU A 552 -33.57 -1.08 6.20
N GLY A 553 -34.21 0.04 6.55
CA GLY A 553 -35.56 0.37 6.10
C GLY A 553 -36.68 -0.38 6.82
N LEU A 554 -36.39 -0.98 7.98
CA LEU A 554 -37.31 -1.82 8.75
C LEU A 554 -37.99 -1.03 9.88
N GLY A 555 -39.32 -1.14 9.99
CA GLY A 555 -40.10 -0.47 11.03
C GLY A 555 -40.94 0.70 10.53
N ASP A 556 -41.79 1.23 11.41
CA ASP A 556 -42.73 2.33 11.13
C ASP A 556 -42.23 3.64 11.76
N PRO A 557 -42.00 4.71 10.98
CA PRO A 557 -41.43 5.95 11.50
C PRO A 557 -42.35 6.68 12.49
N ASP A 558 -43.68 6.53 12.39
CA ASP A 558 -44.62 7.14 13.33
C ASP A 558 -44.51 6.49 14.72
N ALA A 559 -44.46 5.15 14.78
CA ALA A 559 -44.22 4.41 16.03
C ALA A 559 -42.83 4.74 16.62
N LEU A 560 -41.78 4.71 15.79
CA LEU A 560 -40.41 4.99 16.24
C LEU A 560 -40.24 6.41 16.75
N SER A 561 -40.89 7.39 16.13
CA SER A 561 -40.85 8.76 16.60
C SER A 561 -41.45 8.90 18.00
N LYS A 562 -42.55 8.20 18.27
CA LYS A 562 -43.20 8.17 19.58
C LYS A 562 -42.34 7.49 20.65
N ASP A 563 -41.68 6.39 20.31
CA ASP A 563 -40.92 5.57 21.26
C ASP A 563 -39.53 6.15 21.55
N SER A 564 -38.81 6.60 20.53
CA SER A 564 -37.46 7.18 20.66
C SER A 564 -37.47 8.65 21.10
N GLY A 565 -38.57 9.37 20.83
CA GLY A 565 -38.65 10.82 20.98
C GLY A 565 -37.93 11.62 19.89
N ILE A 566 -37.39 10.95 18.86
CA ILE A 566 -36.80 11.59 17.69
C ILE A 566 -37.94 12.03 16.75
N PRO A 567 -37.98 13.28 16.27
CA PRO A 567 -39.00 13.72 15.32
C PRO A 567 -39.03 12.84 14.08
N LYS A 568 -40.23 12.50 13.59
CA LYS A 568 -40.43 11.70 12.39
C LYS A 568 -39.65 12.25 11.20
N GLU A 569 -39.66 13.57 11.04
CA GLU A 569 -38.95 14.26 9.96
C GLU A 569 -37.44 13.99 10.02
N LYS A 570 -36.86 13.89 11.23
CA LYS A 570 -35.44 13.56 11.42
C LYS A 570 -35.13 12.09 11.14
N LEU A 571 -36.03 11.17 11.49
CA LEU A 571 -35.90 9.76 11.11
C LEU A 571 -35.91 9.59 9.58
N GLU A 572 -36.86 10.23 8.91
CA GLU A 572 -36.98 10.23 7.45
C GLU A 572 -35.78 10.92 6.76
N GLU A 573 -35.29 12.03 7.33
CA GLU A 573 -34.09 12.72 6.84
C GLU A 573 -32.85 11.83 6.92
N MET A 574 -32.62 11.16 8.06
CA MET A 574 -31.51 10.21 8.21
C MET A 574 -31.59 9.06 7.21
N ARG A 575 -32.79 8.48 7.04
CA ARG A 575 -33.00 7.41 6.05
C ARG A 575 -32.73 7.89 4.63
N LYS A 576 -33.20 9.09 4.26
CA LYS A 576 -32.94 9.70 2.95
C LYS A 576 -31.45 9.90 2.71
N GLN A 577 -30.68 10.31 3.72
CA GLN A 577 -29.22 10.43 3.60
C GLN A 577 -28.58 9.08 3.29
N VAL A 578 -28.98 8.01 3.98
CA VAL A 578 -28.45 6.66 3.74
C VAL A 578 -28.81 6.17 2.34
N GLU A 579 -30.09 6.26 1.95
CA GLU A 579 -30.58 5.80 0.64
C GLU A 579 -29.94 6.55 -0.53
N TYR A 580 -29.59 7.82 -0.34
CA TYR A 580 -28.92 8.61 -1.36
C TYR A 580 -27.41 8.32 -1.44
N TRP A 581 -26.70 8.31 -0.31
CA TRP A 581 -25.24 8.24 -0.30
C TRP A 581 -24.69 6.83 -0.47
N TYR A 582 -25.38 5.80 0.03
CA TYR A 582 -24.94 4.41 -0.04
C TYR A 582 -25.39 3.73 -1.34
N PRO A 583 -24.59 2.82 -1.93
CA PRO A 583 -23.37 2.16 -1.41
C PRO A 583 -22.13 3.06 -1.38
N LEU A 584 -21.09 2.73 -0.61
CA LEU A 584 -19.79 3.42 -0.70
C LEU A 584 -19.16 3.23 -2.09
N ASN A 585 -18.80 4.32 -2.80
CA ASN A 585 -18.17 4.23 -4.13
C ASN A 585 -16.73 3.72 -4.01
N TYR A 586 -15.89 4.42 -3.22
CA TYR A 586 -14.51 4.01 -2.99
C TYR A 586 -14.09 4.12 -1.54
N ARG A 587 -13.38 3.09 -1.08
CA ARG A 587 -12.67 3.08 0.19
C ARG A 587 -11.16 3.13 -0.06
N LEU A 588 -10.49 4.12 0.52
CA LEU A 588 -9.05 4.27 0.37
C LEU A 588 -8.31 3.93 1.67
N SER A 589 -7.20 3.21 1.59
CA SER A 589 -6.40 2.85 2.78
C SER A 589 -5.00 2.35 2.41
N ALA A 590 -4.14 2.11 3.39
CA ALA A 590 -2.82 1.50 3.16
C ALA A 590 -2.92 0.01 2.79
N ASN A 591 -1.98 -0.50 1.99
CA ASN A 591 -1.87 -1.93 1.63
C ASN A 591 -1.79 -2.85 2.86
N GLU A 592 -1.19 -2.39 3.96
CA GLU A 592 -1.08 -3.13 5.23
C GLU A 592 -2.44 -3.45 5.87
N LEU A 593 -3.50 -2.74 5.46
CA LEU A 593 -4.85 -2.92 5.99
C LEU A 593 -5.71 -3.89 5.17
N ILE A 594 -5.17 -4.46 4.08
CA ILE A 594 -5.81 -5.52 3.29
C ILE A 594 -6.09 -6.77 4.14
N PRO A 595 -5.11 -7.38 4.84
CA PRO A 595 -5.31 -8.65 5.54
C PRO A 595 -6.23 -8.55 6.78
N ASN A 596 -6.68 -7.35 7.14
CA ASN A 596 -7.50 -7.10 8.33
C ASN A 596 -8.66 -6.14 8.02
N HIS A 597 -8.55 -4.86 8.38
CA HIS A 597 -9.56 -3.80 8.27
C HIS A 597 -10.35 -3.80 6.96
N LEU A 598 -9.68 -3.85 5.80
CA LEU A 598 -10.35 -3.80 4.50
C LEU A 598 -11.09 -5.10 4.17
N THR A 599 -10.57 -6.24 4.63
CA THR A 599 -11.26 -7.52 4.50
C THR A 599 -12.45 -7.59 5.45
N PHE A 600 -12.30 -7.16 6.72
CA PHE A 600 -13.38 -7.08 7.71
C PHE A 600 -14.49 -6.13 7.27
N HIS A 601 -14.12 -5.02 6.61
CA HIS A 601 -15.05 -4.11 5.95
C HIS A 601 -15.96 -4.86 4.97
N ILE A 602 -15.42 -5.74 4.12
CA ILE A 602 -16.22 -6.54 3.19
C ILE A 602 -17.12 -7.50 3.97
N PHE A 603 -16.57 -8.29 4.89
CA PHE A 603 -17.33 -9.26 5.69
C PHE A 603 -18.53 -8.60 6.39
N HIS A 604 -18.32 -7.51 7.12
CA HIS A 604 -19.42 -6.86 7.85
C HIS A 604 -20.46 -6.24 6.90
N HIS A 605 -20.06 -5.69 5.75
CA HIS A 605 -21.02 -5.16 4.78
C HIS A 605 -21.91 -6.26 4.19
N VAL A 606 -21.34 -7.43 3.84
CA VAL A 606 -22.11 -8.53 3.26
C VAL A 606 -22.99 -9.27 4.27
N ALA A 607 -22.66 -9.19 5.56
CA ALA A 607 -23.50 -9.70 6.64
C ALA A 607 -24.74 -8.83 6.85
N LEU A 608 -24.55 -7.50 6.91
CA LEU A 608 -25.57 -6.57 7.40
C LEU A 608 -26.43 -5.94 6.32
N PHE A 609 -25.95 -5.85 5.07
CA PHE A 609 -26.62 -5.11 4.01
C PHE A 609 -26.90 -5.96 2.76
N ASN A 610 -27.93 -5.53 2.01
CA ASN A 610 -28.27 -6.10 0.71
C ASN A 610 -27.20 -5.74 -0.36
N PRO A 611 -27.08 -6.53 -1.45
CA PRO A 611 -26.06 -6.33 -2.49
C PRO A 611 -26.01 -4.95 -3.15
N ASP A 612 -27.14 -4.23 -3.19
CA ASP A 612 -27.20 -2.85 -3.69
C ASP A 612 -26.42 -1.87 -2.81
N LYS A 613 -26.23 -2.18 -1.52
CA LYS A 613 -25.50 -1.37 -0.53
C LYS A 613 -24.06 -1.87 -0.28
N TRP A 614 -23.61 -2.91 -0.97
CA TRP A 614 -22.24 -3.41 -0.85
C TRP A 614 -21.21 -2.42 -1.40
N PRO A 615 -19.99 -2.35 -0.82
CA PRO A 615 -18.91 -1.48 -1.30
C PRO A 615 -18.62 -1.70 -2.80
N LYS A 616 -18.34 -0.62 -3.53
CA LYS A 616 -18.10 -0.69 -4.99
C LYS A 616 -16.64 -0.74 -5.38
N GLY A 617 -15.74 -0.17 -4.58
CA GLY A 617 -14.32 -0.26 -4.87
C GLY A 617 -13.40 0.07 -3.70
N ILE A 618 -12.17 -0.42 -3.78
CA ILE A 618 -11.09 -0.15 -2.82
C ILE A 618 -9.85 0.33 -3.57
N THR A 619 -9.22 1.37 -3.05
CA THR A 619 -7.88 1.80 -3.48
C THR A 619 -6.89 1.64 -2.34
N SER A 620 -5.78 0.98 -2.62
CA SER A 620 -4.76 0.69 -1.62
C SER A 620 -3.46 1.49 -1.87
N PHE A 621 -2.82 1.95 -0.79
CA PHE A 621 -1.65 2.84 -0.83
C PHE A 621 -0.36 2.13 -0.45
N GLY A 622 0.73 2.53 -1.11
CA GLY A 622 2.09 2.22 -0.66
C GLY A 622 2.51 3.05 0.55
N MET A 623 3.63 2.68 1.16
CA MET A 623 4.20 3.38 2.31
C MET A 623 4.75 4.75 1.95
N ALA A 624 5.01 5.57 2.98
CA ALA A 624 5.78 6.79 2.84
C ALA A 624 7.10 6.68 3.57
N LEU A 625 8.18 7.07 2.89
CA LEU A 625 9.55 7.10 3.36
C LEU A 625 10.04 8.55 3.45
N LEU A 626 11.02 8.81 4.31
CA LEU A 626 11.72 10.09 4.42
C LEU A 626 13.20 9.88 4.14
N GLU A 627 13.71 10.50 3.08
CA GLU A 627 15.11 10.39 2.65
C GLU A 627 15.59 8.91 2.59
N GLY A 628 14.71 8.04 2.04
CA GLY A 628 14.96 6.61 1.86
C GLY A 628 14.76 5.73 3.10
N LYS A 629 14.37 6.30 4.26
CA LYS A 629 14.16 5.55 5.51
C LYS A 629 12.68 5.50 5.90
N LYS A 630 12.26 4.39 6.52
CA LYS A 630 10.92 4.28 7.14
C LYS A 630 10.76 5.36 8.21
N MET A 631 9.67 6.12 8.14
CA MET A 631 9.35 7.15 9.14
C MET A 631 8.93 6.48 10.45
N SER A 632 9.51 6.90 11.57
CA SER A 632 9.12 6.48 12.91
C SER A 632 9.28 7.63 13.91
N SER A 633 8.28 7.82 14.76
CA SER A 633 8.36 8.76 15.88
C SER A 633 9.50 8.42 16.84
N SER A 634 9.76 7.12 17.10
CA SER A 634 10.85 6.69 17.99
C SER A 634 12.25 6.98 17.44
N LYS A 635 12.38 7.15 16.11
CA LYS A 635 13.65 7.52 15.45
C LYS A 635 13.76 9.03 15.20
N GLY A 636 12.77 9.82 15.64
CA GLY A 636 12.72 11.27 15.46
C GLY A 636 12.63 11.74 14.00
N ASN A 637 12.38 10.83 13.04
CA ASN A 637 12.46 11.12 11.61
C ASN A 637 11.07 11.31 10.96
N ILE A 638 10.27 12.21 11.53
CA ILE A 638 8.97 12.61 10.95
C ILE A 638 8.99 14.11 10.61
N ILE A 639 8.22 14.49 9.59
CA ILE A 639 7.97 15.90 9.27
C ILE A 639 6.49 16.18 9.54
N PRO A 640 6.15 16.95 10.59
CA PRO A 640 4.79 17.38 10.84
C PRO A 640 4.23 18.14 9.64
N ILE A 641 3.02 17.80 9.20
CA ILE A 641 2.48 18.32 7.96
C ILE A 641 2.16 19.82 8.04
N ASN A 642 1.79 20.29 9.23
CA ASN A 642 1.52 21.69 9.50
C ASN A 642 2.78 22.54 9.27
N GLU A 643 3.94 22.05 9.70
CA GLU A 643 5.22 22.72 9.50
C GLU A 643 5.66 22.68 8.03
N ALA A 644 5.48 21.55 7.36
CA ALA A 644 5.72 21.45 5.91
C ALA A 644 4.85 22.44 5.13
N THR A 645 3.57 22.56 5.48
CA THR A 645 2.62 23.48 4.86
C THR A 645 2.99 24.93 5.13
N GLU A 646 3.40 25.27 6.37
CA GLU A 646 3.89 26.62 6.67
C GLU A 646 5.18 26.97 5.94
N LYS A 647 6.04 25.99 5.69
CA LYS A 647 7.33 26.21 5.05
C LYS A 647 7.22 26.30 3.53
N TYR A 648 6.37 25.46 2.93
CA TYR A 648 6.33 25.28 1.48
C TYR A 648 5.02 25.78 0.83
N GLY A 649 3.97 26.06 1.60
CA GLY A 649 2.63 26.37 1.08
C GLY A 649 1.82 25.11 0.80
N ALA A 650 0.49 25.20 0.96
CA ALA A 650 -0.40 24.04 0.86
C ALA A 650 -0.32 23.37 -0.51
N ASP A 651 -0.41 24.16 -1.59
CA ASP A 651 -0.44 23.65 -2.95
C ASP A 651 0.88 23.02 -3.40
N ALA A 652 2.03 23.53 -2.93
CA ALA A 652 3.32 22.91 -3.24
C ALA A 652 3.43 21.53 -2.59
N VAL A 653 2.99 21.40 -1.33
CA VAL A 653 2.97 20.13 -0.61
C VAL A 653 2.01 19.14 -1.29
N ARG A 654 0.78 19.58 -1.61
CA ARG A 654 -0.20 18.72 -2.28
C ARG A 654 0.29 18.23 -3.64
N LEU A 655 0.77 19.13 -4.50
CA LEU A 655 1.27 18.77 -5.82
C LEU A 655 2.39 17.74 -5.68
N TYR A 656 3.35 17.96 -4.77
CA TYR A 656 4.45 17.02 -4.54
C TYR A 656 3.96 15.62 -4.15
N LEU A 657 3.02 15.55 -3.20
CA LEU A 657 2.44 14.29 -2.71
C LEU A 657 1.70 13.51 -3.82
N THR A 658 1.15 14.22 -4.81
CA THR A 658 0.41 13.61 -5.92
C THR A 658 1.26 13.33 -7.16
N SER A 659 2.38 14.03 -7.36
CA SER A 659 3.19 13.95 -8.58
C SER A 659 4.41 13.04 -8.51
N GLY A 660 4.81 12.62 -7.30
CA GLY A 660 6.01 11.82 -7.10
C GLY A 660 5.90 10.39 -7.64
N VAL A 661 4.87 9.66 -7.21
CA VAL A 661 4.60 8.25 -7.57
C VAL A 661 3.09 7.99 -7.59
N GLU A 662 2.63 6.88 -8.17
CA GLU A 662 1.22 6.50 -8.12
C GLU A 662 0.80 6.04 -6.71
N PRO A 663 -0.49 6.13 -6.31
CA PRO A 663 -0.90 5.95 -4.92
C PRO A 663 -0.46 4.62 -4.27
N TRP A 664 -0.44 3.53 -5.03
CA TRP A 664 -0.06 2.19 -4.56
C TRP A 664 1.45 1.94 -4.45
N GLN A 665 2.28 2.86 -4.93
CA GLN A 665 3.74 2.77 -4.84
C GLN A 665 4.26 3.45 -3.57
N ASP A 666 5.45 3.09 -3.09
CA ASP A 666 6.07 3.78 -1.97
C ASP A 666 6.54 5.18 -2.37
N PHE A 667 6.21 6.19 -1.57
CA PHE A 667 6.59 7.58 -1.82
C PHE A 667 7.74 7.99 -0.92
N ASN A 668 8.82 8.53 -1.50
CA ASN A 668 9.96 9.03 -0.76
C ASN A 668 9.95 10.56 -0.72
N TRP A 669 9.74 11.14 0.47
CA TRP A 669 9.83 12.58 0.67
C TRP A 669 11.29 13.04 0.66
N GLN A 670 11.63 13.94 -0.27
CA GLN A 670 12.94 14.56 -0.40
C GLN A 670 12.85 16.09 -0.29
N ILE A 671 13.65 16.67 0.60
CA ILE A 671 13.63 18.13 0.85
C ILE A 671 13.95 18.97 -0.41
N PRO A 672 14.94 18.61 -1.26
CA PRO A 672 15.24 19.36 -2.47
C PRO A 672 14.06 19.42 -3.47
N GLU A 673 13.32 18.32 -3.60
CA GLU A 673 12.16 18.22 -4.51
C GLU A 673 11.00 19.07 -4.00
N ALA A 674 10.70 19.03 -2.70
CA ALA A 674 9.68 19.90 -2.09
C ALA A 674 9.97 21.40 -2.32
N LYS A 675 11.24 21.81 -2.24
CA LYS A 675 11.66 23.20 -2.56
C LYS A 675 11.51 23.53 -4.05
N ALA A 676 11.74 22.56 -4.94
CA ALA A 676 11.58 22.77 -6.38
C ALA A 676 10.12 23.01 -6.75
N MET A 677 9.17 22.33 -6.09
CA MET A 677 7.73 22.51 -6.35
C MET A 677 7.27 23.96 -6.19
N ILE A 678 7.76 24.66 -5.16
CA ILE A 678 7.43 26.08 -4.95
C ILE A 678 7.83 26.91 -6.16
N LYS A 679 9.07 26.74 -6.64
CA LYS A 679 9.58 27.50 -7.79
C LYS A 679 8.76 27.24 -9.06
N HIS A 680 8.28 26.01 -9.24
CA HIS A 680 7.39 25.69 -10.36
C HIS A 680 6.04 26.41 -10.23
N LEU A 681 5.45 26.43 -9.04
CA LEU A 681 4.19 27.12 -8.78
C LEU A 681 4.33 28.65 -8.87
N GLU A 682 5.46 29.21 -8.42
CA GLU A 682 5.77 30.65 -8.59
C GLU A 682 5.78 31.01 -10.08
N ARG A 683 6.48 30.21 -10.90
CA ARG A 683 6.53 30.44 -12.34
C ARG A 683 5.16 30.29 -13.00
N PHE A 684 4.38 29.28 -12.63
CA PHE A 684 3.01 29.11 -13.12
C PHE A 684 2.13 30.30 -12.76
N PHE A 685 2.20 30.78 -11.51
CA PHE A 685 1.42 31.91 -11.03
C PHE A 685 1.79 33.23 -11.72
N GLU A 686 3.08 33.49 -11.94
CA GLU A 686 3.49 34.69 -12.71
C GLU A 686 3.05 34.59 -14.17
N ASN A 687 3.22 33.44 -14.83
CA ASN A 687 2.67 33.24 -16.18
C ASN A 687 1.16 33.51 -16.21
N ALA A 688 0.40 33.00 -15.24
CA ALA A 688 -1.03 33.25 -15.15
C ALA A 688 -1.38 34.73 -15.00
N LYS A 689 -0.59 35.49 -14.21
CA LYS A 689 -0.78 36.94 -14.05
C LYS A 689 -0.56 37.67 -15.36
N ASP A 690 0.53 37.39 -16.05
CA ASP A 690 0.83 38.00 -17.35
C ASP A 690 -0.30 37.74 -18.34
N MET A 691 -0.88 36.52 -18.32
CA MET A 691 -1.98 36.16 -19.22
C MET A 691 -3.31 36.83 -18.88
N ILE A 692 -3.59 37.09 -17.59
CA ILE A 692 -4.81 37.79 -17.17
C ILE A 692 -4.79 39.24 -17.65
N GLU A 693 -3.61 39.85 -17.75
CA GLU A 693 -3.42 41.23 -18.20
C GLU A 693 -3.53 41.38 -19.73
N LEU A 694 -3.56 40.28 -20.49
CA LEU A 694 -3.71 40.32 -21.94
C LEU A 694 -5.10 40.84 -22.36
N PRO A 695 -5.18 41.65 -23.43
CA PRO A 695 -6.44 42.15 -23.96
C PRO A 695 -7.42 41.03 -24.30
N GLU A 696 -8.69 41.25 -23.98
CA GLU A 696 -9.77 40.42 -24.46
C GLU A 696 -10.04 40.71 -25.94
N VAL A 697 -9.96 39.68 -26.77
CA VAL A 697 -10.17 39.74 -28.21
C VAL A 697 -11.15 38.65 -28.65
N GLU A 698 -11.87 38.87 -29.75
CA GLU A 698 -12.67 37.82 -30.39
C GLU A 698 -11.76 36.74 -30.97
N LYS A 699 -12.30 35.54 -31.26
CA LYS A 699 -11.52 34.43 -31.82
C LYS A 699 -10.93 34.84 -33.17
N PRO A 700 -9.60 34.98 -33.30
CA PRO A 700 -8.96 35.35 -34.56
C PRO A 700 -8.70 34.10 -35.41
N GLU A 701 -8.12 34.32 -36.59
CA GLU A 701 -7.51 33.23 -37.37
C GLU A 701 -6.31 32.67 -36.61
N LEU A 702 -6.20 31.34 -36.56
CA LEU A 702 -5.19 30.64 -35.76
C LEU A 702 -4.07 30.13 -36.66
N GLY A 703 -2.83 30.45 -36.30
CA GLY A 703 -1.63 29.94 -36.96
C GLY A 703 -1.35 28.47 -36.60
N ALA A 704 -0.26 27.93 -37.15
CA ALA A 704 0.20 26.59 -36.76
C ALA A 704 0.56 26.49 -35.25
N PRO A 705 1.25 27.46 -34.62
CA PRO A 705 1.57 27.38 -33.20
C PRO A 705 0.33 27.38 -32.29
N GLU A 706 -0.69 28.19 -32.59
CA GLU A 706 -1.93 28.24 -31.81
C GLU A 706 -2.73 26.93 -31.93
N ARG A 707 -2.89 26.41 -33.16
CA ARG A 707 -3.56 25.12 -33.39
C ARG A 707 -2.85 23.98 -32.67
N TRP A 708 -1.52 23.97 -32.72
CA TRP A 708 -0.71 23.00 -32.00
C TRP A 708 -0.95 23.04 -30.49
N LEU A 709 -0.88 24.22 -29.86
CA LEU A 709 -1.05 24.34 -28.41
C LEU A 709 -2.45 23.92 -27.97
N LEU A 710 -3.48 24.27 -28.75
CA LEU A 710 -4.86 23.87 -28.48
C LEU A 710 -5.07 22.37 -28.63
N ASN A 711 -4.42 21.72 -29.61
CA ASN A 711 -4.39 20.27 -29.74
C ASN A 711 -3.69 19.60 -28.54
N GLN A 712 -2.52 20.12 -28.12
CA GLN A 712 -1.84 19.62 -26.91
C GLN A 712 -2.72 19.77 -25.67
N LEU A 713 -3.42 20.89 -25.53
CA LEU A 713 -4.37 21.09 -24.44
C LEU A 713 -5.47 20.01 -24.45
N GLN A 714 -6.04 19.66 -25.60
CA GLN A 714 -7.01 18.56 -25.71
C GLN A 714 -6.42 17.22 -25.25
N LYS A 715 -5.17 16.92 -25.66
CA LYS A 715 -4.46 15.73 -25.19
C LYS A 715 -4.25 15.74 -23.67
N ARG A 716 -3.87 16.88 -23.08
CA ARG A 716 -3.69 17.01 -21.63
C ARG A 716 -5.00 16.83 -20.88
N ILE A 717 -6.10 17.42 -21.36
CA ILE A 717 -7.45 17.22 -20.78
C ILE A 717 -7.78 15.72 -20.76
N ARG A 718 -7.66 15.05 -21.90
CA ARG A 718 -7.95 13.61 -22.04
C ARG A 718 -7.10 12.78 -21.08
N LYS A 719 -5.78 12.96 -21.10
CA LYS A 719 -4.83 12.16 -20.31
C LYS A 719 -4.93 12.42 -18.81
N THR A 720 -5.21 13.66 -18.39
CA THR A 720 -5.47 13.96 -16.98
C THR A 720 -6.78 13.34 -16.51
N THR A 721 -7.82 13.41 -17.33
CA THR A 721 -9.14 12.80 -17.02
C THR A 721 -9.01 11.29 -16.89
N GLU A 722 -8.39 10.61 -17.86
CA GLU A 722 -8.09 9.18 -17.81
C GLU A 722 -7.30 8.80 -16.55
N GLY A 723 -6.28 9.59 -16.19
CA GLY A 723 -5.48 9.33 -15.00
C GLY A 723 -6.28 9.47 -13.70
N LEU A 724 -7.12 10.51 -13.57
CA LEU A 724 -7.94 10.71 -12.37
C LEU A 724 -9.06 9.67 -12.23
N GLU A 725 -9.65 9.19 -13.33
CA GLU A 725 -10.60 8.07 -13.31
C GLU A 725 -9.96 6.79 -12.76
N ASN A 726 -8.70 6.53 -13.13
CA ASN A 726 -7.95 5.34 -12.69
C ASN A 726 -7.15 5.55 -11.40
N PHE A 727 -7.35 6.68 -10.70
CA PHE A 727 -6.57 7.07 -9.52
C PHE A 727 -5.04 7.18 -9.75
N GLU A 728 -4.60 7.30 -11.01
CA GLU A 728 -3.21 7.55 -11.42
C GLU A 728 -2.83 9.03 -11.20
N THR A 729 -2.74 9.48 -9.94
CA THR A 729 -2.51 10.90 -9.59
C THR A 729 -1.20 11.45 -10.13
N ARG A 730 -0.15 10.63 -10.26
CA ARG A 730 1.12 11.10 -10.82
C ARG A 730 0.97 11.34 -12.30
N LYS A 731 0.49 10.36 -13.08
CA LYS A 731 0.23 10.54 -14.52
C LYS A 731 -0.69 11.73 -14.80
N ALA A 732 -1.73 11.90 -13.99
CA ALA A 732 -2.67 13.01 -14.13
C ALA A 732 -2.01 14.37 -13.85
N SER A 733 -1.24 14.50 -12.77
CA SER A 733 -0.53 15.74 -12.43
C SER A 733 0.63 16.05 -13.39
N GLN A 734 1.31 15.02 -13.93
CA GLN A 734 2.30 15.18 -15.00
C GLN A 734 1.69 15.85 -16.23
N ASN A 735 0.51 15.41 -16.68
CA ASN A 735 -0.19 16.02 -17.81
C ASN A 735 -0.79 17.38 -17.47
N ALA A 736 -1.42 17.52 -16.30
CA ALA A 736 -2.11 18.74 -15.91
C ALA A 736 -1.15 19.90 -15.58
N PHE A 737 0.11 19.60 -15.25
CA PHE A 737 1.06 20.61 -14.82
C PHE A 737 2.37 20.59 -15.60
N PHE A 738 3.19 19.55 -15.45
CA PHE A 738 4.57 19.58 -15.95
C PHE A 738 4.66 19.56 -17.48
N LEU A 739 3.90 18.69 -18.14
CA LEU A 739 3.87 18.62 -19.59
C LEU A 739 3.20 19.85 -20.20
N LEU A 740 2.13 20.36 -19.59
CA LEU A 740 1.50 21.60 -20.08
C LEU A 740 2.39 22.85 -19.86
N MET A 741 3.24 22.87 -18.82
CA MET A 741 4.31 23.86 -18.67
C MET A 741 5.38 23.75 -19.76
N GLN A 742 5.69 22.54 -20.21
CA GLN A 742 6.59 22.31 -21.35
C GLN A 742 5.93 22.76 -22.66
N ASP A 743 4.65 22.43 -22.86
CA ASP A 743 3.88 22.83 -24.04
C ASP A 743 3.81 24.36 -24.14
N LEU A 744 3.49 25.04 -23.03
CA LEU A 744 3.53 26.50 -22.97
C LEU A 744 4.92 27.05 -23.29
N LYS A 745 5.99 26.44 -22.78
CA LYS A 745 7.36 26.90 -23.05
C LYS A 745 7.69 26.79 -24.54
N TRP A 746 7.35 25.68 -25.19
CA TRP A 746 7.54 25.51 -26.63
C TRP A 746 6.74 26.55 -27.40
N TYR A 747 5.44 26.65 -27.11
CA TYR A 747 4.57 27.63 -27.75
C TYR A 747 5.06 29.07 -27.61
N MET A 748 5.53 29.47 -26.43
CA MET A 748 6.07 30.81 -26.19
C MET A 748 7.38 31.07 -26.94
N SER A 749 8.14 30.03 -27.27
CA SER A 749 9.31 30.15 -28.14
C SER A 749 8.96 30.21 -29.63
N ARG A 750 7.71 29.90 -29.98
CA ARG A 750 7.29 29.62 -31.35
C ARG A 750 6.24 30.59 -31.90
N SER A 751 5.42 31.16 -31.02
CA SER A 751 4.35 32.11 -31.32
C SER A 751 4.84 33.56 -31.33
N GLU A 752 4.24 34.38 -32.18
CA GLU A 752 4.49 35.82 -32.24
C GLU A 752 3.50 36.61 -31.37
N GLU A 753 3.86 37.83 -30.97
CA GLU A 753 2.91 38.73 -30.27
C GLU A 753 1.77 39.15 -31.20
N GLY A 754 0.52 38.96 -30.77
CA GLY A 754 -0.65 39.31 -31.56
C GLY A 754 -1.97 38.81 -30.96
N GLU A 755 -3.07 39.09 -31.66
CA GLU A 755 -4.43 38.71 -31.21
C GLU A 755 -4.59 37.19 -31.08
N ALA A 756 -4.04 36.41 -32.03
CA ALA A 756 -4.06 34.95 -32.01
C ALA A 756 -3.39 34.38 -30.75
N ARG A 757 -2.22 34.92 -30.40
CA ARG A 757 -1.50 34.54 -29.20
C ARG A 757 -2.27 34.89 -27.93
N ASN A 758 -2.81 36.11 -27.87
CA ASN A 758 -3.57 36.59 -26.71
C ASN A 758 -4.82 35.74 -26.47
N TRP A 759 -5.58 35.47 -27.53
CA TRP A 759 -6.78 34.63 -27.45
C TRP A 759 -6.45 33.22 -26.97
N THR A 760 -5.44 32.59 -27.57
CA THR A 760 -5.03 31.22 -27.29
C THR A 760 -4.54 31.06 -25.85
N LEU A 761 -3.73 32.00 -25.36
CA LEU A 761 -3.23 31.97 -23.98
C LEU A 761 -4.36 32.19 -22.96
N ARG A 762 -5.30 33.11 -23.21
CA ARG A 762 -6.49 33.29 -22.33
C ARG A 762 -7.36 32.04 -22.31
N LYS A 763 -7.56 31.38 -23.46
CA LYS A 763 -8.30 30.11 -23.53
C LYS A 763 -7.56 29.00 -22.76
N LEU A 764 -6.26 28.85 -22.98
CA LEU A 764 -5.41 27.89 -22.26
C LEU A 764 -5.56 28.05 -20.76
N PHE A 765 -5.33 29.24 -20.20
CA PHE A 765 -5.37 29.42 -18.74
C PHE A 765 -6.78 29.25 -18.16
N GLY A 766 -7.85 29.57 -18.91
CA GLY A 766 -9.22 29.28 -18.48
C GLY A 766 -9.55 27.78 -18.37
N VAL A 767 -8.87 26.94 -19.14
CA VAL A 767 -8.96 25.48 -19.03
C VAL A 767 -7.98 24.93 -17.99
N TRP A 768 -6.74 25.41 -18.02
CA TRP A 768 -5.64 24.91 -17.19
C TRP A 768 -5.93 25.08 -15.70
N VAL A 769 -6.46 26.24 -15.30
CA VAL A 769 -6.84 26.49 -13.89
C VAL A 769 -7.84 25.44 -13.40
N ARG A 770 -8.82 25.06 -14.22
CA ARG A 770 -9.79 24.01 -13.87
C ARG A 770 -9.13 22.63 -13.81
N LEU A 771 -8.29 22.30 -14.79
CA LEU A 771 -7.58 21.02 -14.86
C LEU A 771 -6.65 20.80 -13.66
N LEU A 772 -6.04 21.87 -13.15
CA LEU A 772 -5.07 21.82 -12.05
C LEU A 772 -5.72 21.91 -10.65
N THR A 773 -6.98 22.36 -10.57
CA THR A 773 -7.73 22.58 -9.31
C THR A 773 -7.72 21.37 -8.35
N PRO A 774 -7.82 20.11 -8.79
CA PRO A 774 -7.71 18.96 -7.88
C PRO A 774 -6.39 18.91 -7.10
N PHE A 775 -5.30 19.35 -7.71
CA PHE A 775 -3.95 19.27 -7.16
C PHE A 775 -3.59 20.53 -6.36
N THR A 776 -3.85 21.72 -6.93
CA THR A 776 -3.47 23.01 -6.34
C THR A 776 -4.66 23.97 -6.23
N PRO A 777 -5.64 23.66 -5.37
CA PRO A 777 -6.90 24.38 -5.33
C PRO A 777 -6.76 25.85 -4.90
N HIS A 778 -5.80 26.21 -4.03
CA HIS A 778 -5.71 27.56 -3.46
C HIS A 778 -5.26 28.58 -4.51
N ILE A 779 -4.20 28.26 -5.26
CA ILE A 779 -3.70 29.12 -6.34
C ILE A 779 -4.68 29.16 -7.50
N CYS A 780 -5.39 28.05 -7.77
CA CYS A 780 -6.37 28.00 -8.83
C CYS A 780 -7.58 28.89 -8.51
N GLU A 781 -8.08 28.92 -7.27
CA GLU A 781 -9.10 29.89 -6.86
C GLU A 781 -8.61 31.33 -6.98
N GLU A 782 -7.35 31.60 -6.59
CA GLU A 782 -6.77 32.94 -6.69
C GLU A 782 -6.70 33.42 -8.15
N ILE A 783 -6.25 32.56 -9.06
CA ILE A 783 -6.18 32.86 -10.50
C ILE A 783 -7.60 33.01 -11.05
N TRP A 784 -8.52 32.09 -10.74
CA TRP A 784 -9.93 32.14 -11.17
C TRP A 784 -10.60 33.46 -10.79
N SER A 785 -10.42 33.89 -9.52
CA SER A 785 -10.94 35.16 -9.03
C SER A 785 -10.33 36.37 -9.73
N ARG A 786 -9.01 36.34 -9.99
CA ARG A 786 -8.32 37.43 -10.73
C ARG A 786 -8.71 37.50 -12.20
N MET A 787 -9.08 36.38 -12.80
CA MET A 787 -9.68 36.33 -14.14
C MET A 787 -11.09 36.95 -14.18
N GLY A 788 -11.64 37.41 -13.05
CA GLY A 788 -12.99 37.99 -12.96
C GLY A 788 -14.10 36.95 -13.09
N ARG A 789 -13.79 35.66 -12.90
CA ARG A 789 -14.78 34.59 -12.94
C ARG A 789 -15.59 34.57 -11.65
N GLU A 790 -16.89 34.30 -11.77
CA GLU A 790 -17.79 34.18 -10.63
C GLU A 790 -17.69 32.79 -9.98
N GLY A 791 -18.11 32.71 -8.72
CA GLY A 791 -18.13 31.46 -7.95
C GLY A 791 -16.74 30.94 -7.58
N PHE A 792 -16.70 29.66 -7.20
CA PHE A 792 -15.48 28.95 -6.81
C PHE A 792 -15.07 28.01 -7.94
N VAL A 793 -13.78 27.98 -8.31
CA VAL A 793 -13.30 27.00 -9.30
C VAL A 793 -13.51 25.57 -8.80
N SER A 794 -13.52 25.36 -7.49
CA SER A 794 -13.85 24.07 -6.86
C SER A 794 -15.27 23.56 -7.17
N ARG A 795 -16.14 24.39 -7.75
CA ARG A 795 -17.50 24.06 -8.22
C ARG A 795 -17.69 24.28 -9.73
N ALA A 796 -16.64 24.65 -10.46
CA ALA A 796 -16.70 24.82 -11.90
C ALA A 796 -16.69 23.47 -12.62
N ASP A 797 -17.29 23.41 -13.80
CA ASP A 797 -17.33 22.20 -14.60
C ASP A 797 -15.92 21.78 -15.04
N TRP A 798 -15.67 20.47 -15.02
CA TRP A 798 -14.44 19.88 -15.52
C TRP A 798 -14.27 20.20 -17.01
N PRO A 799 -13.06 20.54 -17.48
CA PRO A 799 -12.85 20.77 -18.90
C PRO A 799 -13.07 19.50 -19.73
N GLU A 800 -13.82 19.64 -20.82
CA GLU A 800 -14.05 18.57 -21.80
C GLU A 800 -13.18 18.79 -23.04
N VAL A 801 -12.96 17.71 -23.79
CA VAL A 801 -12.22 17.76 -25.05
C VAL A 801 -13.09 18.47 -26.10
N GLU A 802 -12.53 19.50 -26.71
CA GLU A 802 -13.12 20.24 -27.83
C GLU A 802 -12.56 19.68 -29.15
N GLU A 803 -13.34 18.85 -29.83
CA GLU A 803 -12.94 18.15 -31.07
C GLU A 803 -12.47 19.10 -32.18
N ASP A 804 -13.02 20.33 -32.25
CA ASP A 804 -12.63 21.36 -33.22
C ASP A 804 -11.16 21.82 -33.09
N PHE A 805 -10.48 21.50 -31.99
CA PHE A 805 -9.08 21.85 -31.76
C PHE A 805 -8.12 20.65 -31.89
N ILE A 806 -8.63 19.46 -32.25
CA ILE A 806 -7.76 18.33 -32.55
C ILE A 806 -7.14 18.56 -33.93
N ASP A 807 -5.81 18.65 -33.97
CA ASP A 807 -5.05 18.91 -35.19
C ASP A 807 -3.75 18.10 -35.17
N GLU A 808 -3.84 16.87 -35.69
CA GLU A 808 -2.72 15.93 -35.78
C GLU A 808 -1.65 16.40 -36.77
N ILE A 809 -2.02 17.23 -37.76
CA ILE A 809 -1.08 17.81 -38.72
C ILE A 809 -0.25 18.89 -38.02
N ALA A 810 -0.86 19.78 -37.26
CA ALA A 810 -0.14 20.79 -36.47
C ALA A 810 0.80 20.13 -35.46
N GLU A 811 0.36 19.06 -34.81
CA GLU A 811 1.20 18.24 -33.92
C GLU A 811 2.41 17.64 -34.60
N PHE A 812 2.20 16.96 -35.72
CA PHE A 812 3.28 16.40 -36.50
C PHE A 812 4.26 17.49 -36.97
N SER A 813 3.73 18.61 -37.47
CA SER A 813 4.51 19.72 -38.02
C SER A 813 5.45 20.31 -36.98
N GLU A 814 4.95 20.62 -35.79
CA GLU A 814 5.78 21.18 -34.71
C GLU A 814 6.79 20.17 -34.17
N ALA A 815 6.42 18.89 -34.08
CA ALA A 815 7.36 17.85 -33.66
C ALA A 815 8.50 17.65 -34.69
N TYR A 816 8.19 17.79 -35.98
CA TYR A 816 9.18 17.81 -37.06
C TYR A 816 10.08 19.06 -37.00
N LEU A 817 9.52 20.24 -36.70
CA LEU A 817 10.31 21.46 -36.51
C LEU A 817 11.26 21.34 -35.31
N GLU A 818 10.84 20.70 -34.22
CA GLU A 818 11.70 20.43 -33.08
C GLU A 818 12.90 19.53 -33.46
N ASP A 819 12.65 18.48 -34.25
CA ASP A 819 13.68 17.59 -34.78
C ASP A 819 14.69 18.35 -35.67
N VAL A 820 14.21 19.22 -36.56
CA VAL A 820 15.07 20.05 -37.44
C VAL A 820 15.89 21.04 -36.64
N LYS A 821 15.28 21.72 -35.66
CA LYS A 821 15.97 22.62 -34.72
C LYS A 821 17.11 21.90 -34.00
N ASP A 822 16.86 20.69 -33.52
CA ASP A 822 17.86 19.89 -32.81
C ASP A 822 18.99 19.42 -33.74
N ASP A 823 18.67 19.07 -34.98
CA ASP A 823 19.67 18.69 -35.98
C ASP A 823 20.55 19.88 -36.41
N ILE A 824 19.97 21.09 -36.56
CA ILE A 824 20.75 22.32 -36.75
C ILE A 824 21.68 22.53 -35.55
N GLY A 825 21.16 22.47 -34.33
CA GLY A 825 21.95 22.67 -33.11
C GLY A 825 23.14 21.71 -33.00
N LYS A 826 22.93 20.41 -33.26
CA LYS A 826 24.02 19.42 -33.28
C LYS A 826 25.06 19.71 -34.35
N ILE A 827 24.66 20.22 -35.52
CA ILE A 827 25.61 20.59 -36.57
C ILE A 827 26.46 21.76 -36.10
N LEU A 828 25.82 22.82 -35.58
CA LEU A 828 26.51 24.00 -35.05
C LEU A 828 27.51 23.62 -33.96
N ASP A 829 27.09 22.78 -33.00
CA ASP A 829 27.95 22.25 -31.93
C ASP A 829 29.16 21.47 -32.46
N VAL A 830 29.00 20.69 -33.54
CA VAL A 830 30.11 19.92 -34.14
C VAL A 830 31.02 20.79 -34.99
N THR A 831 30.49 21.86 -35.57
CA THR A 831 31.23 22.79 -36.44
C THR A 831 31.87 23.97 -35.69
N ASP A 832 31.60 24.11 -34.38
CA ASP A 832 32.00 25.26 -33.55
C ASP A 832 31.56 26.62 -34.14
N LEU A 833 30.42 26.65 -34.84
CA LEU A 833 29.85 27.86 -35.46
C LEU A 833 28.80 28.48 -34.54
N GLU A 834 29.11 29.65 -33.96
CA GLU A 834 28.21 30.34 -33.02
C GLU A 834 27.18 31.26 -33.69
N ASN A 835 27.52 31.88 -34.83
CA ASN A 835 26.66 32.80 -35.59
C ASN A 835 26.84 32.54 -37.09
N PRO A 836 26.16 31.52 -37.65
CA PRO A 836 26.29 31.21 -39.07
C PRO A 836 25.75 32.33 -39.94
N GLU A 837 26.45 32.66 -41.03
CA GLU A 837 25.99 33.65 -42.00
C GLU A 837 24.76 33.12 -42.74
N ARG A 838 24.73 31.81 -43.04
CA ARG A 838 23.64 31.20 -43.78
C ARG A 838 23.39 29.75 -43.36
N ILE A 839 22.13 29.39 -43.19
CA ILE A 839 21.70 28.00 -43.13
C ILE A 839 20.74 27.71 -44.28
N CYS A 840 21.04 26.67 -45.06
CA CYS A 840 20.17 26.20 -46.14
C CYS A 840 19.55 24.86 -45.78
N LEU A 841 18.21 24.79 -45.85
CA LEU A 841 17.43 23.57 -45.63
C LEU A 841 16.87 23.09 -46.97
N TYR A 842 17.24 21.87 -47.38
CA TYR A 842 16.77 21.27 -48.63
C TYR A 842 15.74 20.19 -48.34
N THR A 843 14.51 20.37 -48.82
CA THR A 843 13.45 19.36 -48.72
C THR A 843 13.62 18.28 -49.78
N ALA A 844 13.16 17.06 -49.48
CA ALA A 844 13.32 15.95 -50.41
C ALA A 844 12.68 16.21 -51.79
N PRO A 845 13.29 15.69 -52.86
CA PRO A 845 12.71 15.75 -54.20
C PRO A 845 11.39 14.99 -54.27
N GLU A 846 10.53 15.37 -55.22
CA GLU A 846 9.14 14.89 -55.33
C GLU A 846 9.06 13.37 -55.42
N TRP A 847 9.91 12.75 -56.25
CA TRP A 847 9.95 11.29 -56.40
C TRP A 847 10.29 10.54 -55.10
N LYS A 848 11.07 11.14 -54.19
CA LYS A 848 11.37 10.51 -52.88
C LYS A 848 10.17 10.61 -51.94
N ARG A 849 9.37 11.68 -52.03
CA ARG A 849 8.12 11.82 -51.26
C ARG A 849 7.12 10.77 -51.71
N GLU A 850 6.88 10.67 -53.02
CA GLU A 850 5.99 9.67 -53.62
C GLU A 850 6.45 8.24 -53.28
N ALA A 851 7.76 7.96 -53.40
CA ALA A 851 8.30 6.66 -53.00
C ALA A 851 8.13 6.35 -51.51
N GLN A 852 8.25 7.35 -50.61
CA GLN A 852 8.02 7.16 -49.18
C GLN A 852 6.55 6.87 -48.87
N GLN A 853 5.61 7.50 -49.57
CA GLN A 853 4.18 7.27 -49.39
C GLN A 853 3.83 5.79 -49.60
N LEU A 854 4.33 5.19 -50.70
CA LEU A 854 4.18 3.75 -50.96
C LEU A 854 4.74 2.88 -49.83
N ALA A 855 5.87 3.30 -49.24
CA ALA A 855 6.43 2.59 -48.09
C ALA A 855 5.55 2.70 -46.85
N LEU A 856 4.99 3.88 -46.57
CA LEU A 856 4.11 4.13 -45.41
C LEU A 856 2.83 3.29 -45.48
N GLU A 857 2.20 3.20 -46.66
CA GLU A 857 1.01 2.38 -46.90
C GLU A 857 1.29 0.88 -46.63
N GLN A 858 2.41 0.34 -47.15
CA GLN A 858 2.78 -1.05 -46.88
C GLN A 858 3.18 -1.33 -45.42
N VAL A 859 3.68 -0.31 -44.69
CA VAL A 859 3.94 -0.42 -43.23
C VAL A 859 2.63 -0.59 -42.47
N GLN A 860 1.63 0.22 -42.79
CA GLN A 860 0.30 0.17 -42.17
C GLN A 860 -0.36 -1.19 -42.42
N GLU A 861 -0.16 -1.78 -43.61
CA GLU A 861 -0.62 -3.13 -43.95
C GLU A 861 0.23 -4.28 -43.37
N LYS A 862 1.34 -3.97 -42.68
CA LYS A 862 2.34 -4.93 -42.17
C LYS A 862 3.00 -5.81 -43.25
N LYS A 863 3.11 -5.32 -44.49
CA LYS A 863 3.64 -6.05 -45.66
C LYS A 863 4.87 -5.38 -46.30
N ILE A 864 5.83 -4.89 -45.51
CA ILE A 864 6.97 -4.20 -46.10
C ILE A 864 7.97 -5.19 -46.71
N GLU A 865 7.93 -5.33 -48.02
CA GLU A 865 8.98 -5.99 -48.80
C GLU A 865 9.64 -4.99 -49.76
N ILE A 866 10.94 -4.75 -49.57
CA ILE A 866 11.71 -3.81 -50.42
C ILE A 866 11.62 -4.20 -51.90
N GLY A 867 11.57 -5.50 -52.21
CA GLY A 867 11.43 -5.99 -53.59
C GLY A 867 10.09 -5.61 -54.22
N GLU A 868 9.00 -5.66 -53.46
CA GLU A 868 7.66 -5.28 -53.92
C GLU A 868 7.55 -3.76 -54.08
N LEU A 869 8.03 -2.99 -53.08
CA LEU A 869 8.10 -1.52 -53.15
C LEU A 869 8.87 -1.04 -54.38
N ILE A 870 10.01 -1.66 -54.69
CA ILE A 870 10.81 -1.31 -55.87
C ILE A 870 10.03 -1.61 -57.17
N ASN A 871 9.27 -2.71 -57.22
CA ASN A 871 8.50 -3.04 -58.42
C ASN A 871 7.33 -2.09 -58.62
N GLU A 872 6.59 -1.80 -57.55
CA GLU A 872 5.46 -0.86 -57.57
C GLU A 872 5.91 0.57 -57.89
N ALA A 873 7.00 1.03 -57.26
CA ALA A 873 7.56 2.34 -57.52
C ALA A 873 8.14 2.49 -58.93
N LYS A 874 8.66 1.44 -59.57
CA LYS A 874 9.13 1.52 -60.96
C LYS A 874 8.02 1.81 -61.95
N ASP A 875 6.83 1.29 -61.68
CA ASP A 875 5.67 1.48 -62.57
C ASP A 875 5.09 2.90 -62.42
N GLN A 876 5.27 3.54 -61.25
CA GLN A 876 4.79 4.90 -60.97
C GLN A 876 5.84 6.00 -61.20
N LEU A 877 7.12 5.71 -60.92
CA LEU A 877 8.25 6.64 -60.99
C LEU A 877 9.19 6.28 -62.15
N THR A 878 8.70 6.44 -63.38
CA THR A 878 9.40 5.97 -64.59
C THR A 878 10.72 6.71 -64.89
N ASP A 879 10.90 7.88 -64.29
CA ASP A 879 12.08 8.73 -64.48
C ASP A 879 13.21 8.46 -63.47
N VAL A 880 13.03 7.52 -62.54
CA VAL A 880 14.01 7.15 -61.50
C VAL A 880 14.59 5.77 -61.77
N SER A 881 15.91 5.60 -61.63
CA SER A 881 16.52 4.30 -61.89
C SER A 881 16.19 3.27 -60.79
N PRO A 882 16.06 1.96 -61.14
CA PRO A 882 15.87 0.89 -60.17
C PRO A 882 16.93 0.84 -59.06
N GLY A 883 18.16 1.25 -59.35
CA GLY A 883 19.26 1.30 -58.38
C GLY A 883 19.06 2.40 -57.35
N GLU A 884 18.61 3.59 -57.78
CA GLU A 884 18.31 4.72 -56.90
C GLU A 884 17.10 4.44 -56.00
N LEU A 885 16.04 3.83 -56.55
CA LEU A 885 14.89 3.35 -55.75
C LEU A 885 15.33 2.33 -54.70
N ALA A 886 16.19 1.38 -55.06
CA ALA A 886 16.68 0.38 -54.12
C ALA A 886 17.52 0.98 -52.98
N ASP A 887 18.38 1.95 -53.28
CA ASP A 887 19.20 2.62 -52.26
C ASP A 887 18.39 3.58 -51.39
N PHE A 888 17.36 4.23 -51.95
CA PHE A 888 16.38 4.99 -51.17
C PHE A 888 15.60 4.10 -50.22
N TYR A 889 14.94 3.04 -50.70
CA TYR A 889 14.11 2.17 -49.87
C TYR A 889 14.88 1.46 -48.75
N LYS A 890 16.15 1.09 -48.95
CA LYS A 890 17.01 0.57 -47.87
C LYS A 890 17.13 1.54 -46.68
N ARG A 891 17.14 2.85 -46.95
CA ARG A 891 17.24 3.89 -45.92
C ARG A 891 15.86 4.25 -45.36
N THR A 892 14.89 4.48 -46.24
CA THR A 892 13.54 4.91 -45.89
C THR A 892 12.79 3.85 -45.08
N VAL A 893 12.84 2.57 -45.45
CA VAL A 893 12.19 1.49 -44.67
C VAL A 893 12.77 1.40 -43.26
N LYS A 894 14.08 1.58 -43.11
CA LYS A 894 14.73 1.59 -41.78
C LYS A 894 14.28 2.78 -40.94
N GLN A 895 14.03 3.93 -41.57
CA GLN A 895 13.55 5.14 -40.90
C GLN A 895 12.09 4.97 -40.49
N VAL A 896 11.21 4.55 -41.40
CA VAL A 896 9.77 4.38 -41.13
C VAL A 896 9.53 3.31 -40.05
N ARG A 897 10.28 2.20 -40.05
CA ARG A 897 10.20 1.19 -38.98
C ARG A 897 10.59 1.69 -37.59
N LYS A 898 11.33 2.80 -37.52
CA LYS A 898 11.74 3.43 -36.25
C LYS A 898 10.87 4.62 -35.88
N MET A 899 9.98 5.06 -36.76
CA MET A 899 9.05 6.14 -36.47
C MET A 899 7.99 5.64 -35.47
N PRO A 900 7.55 6.49 -34.53
CA PRO A 900 6.37 6.24 -33.72
C PRO A 900 5.14 5.91 -34.59
N GLU A 901 4.30 4.97 -34.14
CA GLU A 901 3.13 4.50 -34.91
C GLU A 901 2.15 5.64 -35.24
N ASP A 902 1.96 6.59 -34.33
CA ASP A 902 1.15 7.79 -34.52
C ASP A 902 1.66 8.67 -35.67
N ARG A 903 2.99 8.89 -35.76
CA ARG A 903 3.58 9.61 -36.90
C ARG A 903 3.42 8.86 -38.22
N VAL A 904 3.53 7.53 -38.21
CA VAL A 904 3.30 6.71 -39.43
C VAL A 904 1.84 6.81 -39.88
N SER A 905 0.89 6.78 -38.94
CA SER A 905 -0.54 6.92 -39.24
C SER A 905 -0.85 8.27 -39.88
N VAL A 906 -0.36 9.37 -39.29
CA VAL A 906 -0.60 10.72 -39.83
C VAL A 906 -0.02 10.87 -41.24
N LEU A 907 1.23 10.41 -41.45
CA LEU A 907 1.90 10.51 -42.76
C LEU A 907 1.30 9.60 -43.84
N SER A 908 0.69 8.47 -43.47
CA SER A 908 0.04 7.58 -44.45
C SER A 908 -1.32 8.12 -44.89
N GLU A 909 -2.04 8.81 -44.02
CA GLU A 909 -3.43 9.25 -44.28
C GLU A 909 -3.55 10.69 -44.79
N ARG A 910 -2.52 11.52 -44.59
CA ARG A 910 -2.53 12.95 -44.88
C ARG A 910 -1.36 13.35 -45.77
N ASP A 911 -1.66 14.14 -46.79
CA ASP A 911 -0.63 14.82 -47.58
C ASP A 911 -0.15 16.07 -46.82
N ILE A 912 1.14 16.09 -46.47
CA ILE A 912 1.77 17.14 -45.66
C ILE A 912 2.91 17.78 -46.44
N ASP A 913 2.80 19.08 -46.73
CA ASP A 913 3.86 19.81 -47.42
C ASP A 913 4.95 20.27 -46.45
N GLU A 914 6.00 19.44 -46.32
CA GLU A 914 7.21 19.75 -45.56
C GLU A 914 7.85 21.10 -45.96
N PHE A 915 7.76 21.52 -47.23
CA PHE A 915 8.37 22.78 -47.66
C PHE A 915 7.66 23.99 -47.04
N GLU A 916 6.33 23.99 -47.01
CA GLU A 916 5.57 25.09 -46.41
C GLU A 916 5.70 25.09 -44.88
N ILE A 917 5.78 23.92 -44.22
CA ILE A 917 6.05 23.86 -42.76
C ILE A 917 7.37 24.55 -42.42
N LEU A 918 8.43 24.20 -43.13
CA LEU A 918 9.75 24.79 -42.88
C LEU A 918 9.76 26.28 -43.20
N LYS A 919 9.13 26.68 -44.31
CA LYS A 919 9.09 28.07 -44.77
C LYS A 919 8.34 28.98 -43.80
N ASP A 920 7.21 28.51 -43.27
CA ASP A 920 6.48 29.19 -42.19
C ASP A 920 7.32 29.31 -40.90
N ALA A 921 8.25 28.38 -40.69
CA ALA A 921 9.15 28.35 -39.54
C ALA A 921 10.50 29.04 -39.73
N ALA A 922 10.77 29.63 -40.90
CA ALA A 922 12.11 30.08 -41.26
C ALA A 922 12.66 31.14 -40.29
N ASP A 923 11.84 32.13 -39.91
CA ASP A 923 12.24 33.19 -38.99
C ASP A 923 12.51 32.66 -37.57
N PHE A 924 11.68 31.72 -37.10
CA PHE A 924 11.91 31.03 -35.83
C PHE A 924 13.21 30.24 -35.82
N LEU A 925 13.46 29.43 -36.86
CA LEU A 925 14.68 28.64 -36.95
C LEU A 925 15.91 29.55 -37.01
N LYS A 926 15.81 30.68 -37.72
CA LYS A 926 16.86 31.69 -37.84
C LYS A 926 17.23 32.29 -36.49
N GLU A 927 16.24 32.76 -35.73
CA GLU A 927 16.47 33.33 -34.40
C GLU A 927 17.07 32.27 -33.47
N ARG A 928 16.55 31.04 -33.52
CA ARG A 928 16.99 29.99 -32.59
C ARG A 928 18.40 29.49 -32.85
N SER A 929 18.86 29.54 -34.11
CA SER A 929 20.20 29.17 -34.53
C SER A 929 21.19 30.35 -34.54
N ASN A 930 20.76 31.56 -34.16
CA ASN A 930 21.53 32.81 -34.31
C ASN A 930 22.08 33.02 -35.74
N ALA A 931 21.34 32.57 -36.76
CA ALA A 931 21.78 32.71 -38.14
C ALA A 931 21.47 34.12 -38.68
N GLU A 932 22.33 34.65 -39.56
CA GLU A 932 21.98 35.89 -40.28
C GLU A 932 20.87 35.63 -41.32
N ASN A 933 20.85 34.44 -41.93
CA ASN A 933 19.85 34.04 -42.91
C ASN A 933 19.51 32.53 -42.86
N ILE A 934 18.24 32.20 -43.08
CA ILE A 934 17.79 30.82 -43.36
C ILE A 934 17.09 30.79 -44.71
N GLU A 935 17.56 29.92 -45.60
CA GLU A 935 16.97 29.68 -46.91
C GLU A 935 16.42 28.26 -47.01
N ILE A 936 15.24 28.13 -47.62
CA ILE A 936 14.55 26.85 -47.75
C ILE A 936 14.33 26.57 -49.21
N TRP A 937 14.81 25.42 -49.65
CA TRP A 937 14.90 25.06 -51.06
C TRP A 937 14.25 23.70 -51.29
N LYS A 938 13.47 23.58 -52.37
CA LYS A 938 13.11 22.26 -52.88
C LYS A 938 14.33 21.66 -53.57
N SER A 939 14.67 20.40 -53.31
CA SER A 939 15.82 19.76 -53.97
C SER A 939 15.74 19.72 -55.49
N ASP A 940 14.53 19.84 -56.07
CA ASP A 940 14.33 19.88 -57.52
C ASP A 940 14.37 21.31 -58.10
N ASP A 941 14.53 22.34 -57.26
CA ASP A 941 14.65 23.73 -57.72
C ASP A 941 15.99 23.94 -58.44
N PRO A 942 15.98 24.35 -59.73
CA PRO A 942 17.20 24.57 -60.51
C PRO A 942 17.95 25.85 -60.11
N GLU A 943 17.32 26.78 -59.40
CA GLU A 943 17.92 28.04 -58.94
C GLU A 943 18.44 27.94 -57.50
N ARG A 944 18.36 26.76 -56.87
CA ARG A 944 18.78 26.57 -55.47
C ARG A 944 20.24 26.91 -55.22
N TYR A 945 20.50 27.54 -54.08
CA TYR A 945 21.85 27.72 -53.56
C TYR A 945 22.31 26.43 -52.86
N ASP A 946 23.18 25.62 -53.50
CA ASP A 946 23.68 24.36 -52.93
C ASP A 946 25.18 24.11 -53.26
N PRO A 947 26.10 24.86 -52.60
CA PRO A 947 27.53 24.84 -52.94
C PRO A 947 28.20 23.48 -52.68
N GLU A 948 27.68 22.71 -51.72
CA GLU A 948 28.22 21.39 -51.34
C GLU A 948 27.44 20.20 -51.90
N LYS A 949 26.44 20.42 -52.78
CA LYS A 949 25.56 19.37 -53.32
C LYS A 949 24.90 18.53 -52.23
N ARG A 950 24.40 19.19 -51.19
CA ARG A 950 23.74 18.58 -50.04
C ARG A 950 22.29 18.21 -50.35
N ALA A 951 21.63 18.87 -51.30
CA ALA A 951 20.22 18.64 -51.65
C ALA A 951 19.90 17.18 -52.01
N ASP A 952 20.84 16.47 -52.65
CA ASP A 952 20.68 15.06 -53.05
C ASP A 952 20.55 14.11 -51.83
N ARG A 953 21.02 14.56 -50.66
CA ARG A 953 20.99 13.79 -49.40
C ARG A 953 19.68 13.95 -48.64
N ALA A 954 18.81 14.89 -49.04
CA ALA A 954 17.52 15.11 -48.39
C ALA A 954 16.64 13.85 -48.48
N LEU A 955 15.98 13.53 -47.37
CA LEU A 955 14.94 12.51 -47.28
C LEU A 955 13.67 13.19 -46.77
N PRO A 956 12.46 12.70 -47.13
CA PRO A 956 11.24 13.34 -46.68
C PRO A 956 11.16 13.40 -45.14
N PHE A 957 10.78 14.55 -44.61
CA PHE A 957 10.77 14.87 -43.18
C PHE A 957 12.14 14.69 -42.50
N LYS A 958 13.21 14.87 -43.29
CA LYS A 958 14.60 14.90 -42.85
C LYS A 958 15.42 15.73 -43.84
N PRO A 959 15.32 17.06 -43.77
CA PRO A 959 15.91 17.94 -44.75
C PRO A 959 17.43 17.82 -44.70
N ALA A 960 18.08 17.98 -45.85
CA ALA A 960 19.52 18.15 -45.84
C ALA A 960 19.84 19.56 -45.35
N ILE A 961 20.85 19.68 -44.50
CA ILE A 961 21.24 20.95 -43.88
C ILE A 961 22.64 21.31 -44.37
N HIS A 962 22.80 22.54 -44.84
CA HIS A 962 24.08 23.17 -45.10
C HIS A 962 24.20 24.43 -44.25
N VAL A 963 25.35 24.62 -43.60
CA VAL A 963 25.64 25.77 -42.74
C VAL A 963 26.92 26.40 -43.27
N GLU A 964 26.90 27.73 -43.40
CA GLU A 964 28.02 28.60 -43.80
C GLU A 964 28.31 29.63 -42.72
#